data_AF-A0A948WTK8-F1
#
_entry.id   AF-A0A948WTK8-F1
#
_cell.length_a   1.000
_cell.length_b   1.000
_cell.length_c   1.000
_cell.angle_alpha   90.00
_cell.angle_beta   90.00
_cell.angle_gamma   90.00
#
_symmetry.space_group_name_H-M   'P 1'
#
loop_
_entity.id
_entity.type
_entity.pdbx_description
1 polymer ?
#
loop_
_entity_poly.entity_id
_entity_poly.type
_entity_poly.pdbx_seq_one_letter_code
_entity_poly.pdbx_strand_id
1 'polypeptide(L)'
;MDAIVLHGVKTHNLKNLDLVLEHKKLYVLTGVSGSGKSSLAFDTLYAEGQRRYVESLSAYARQFLERMEKPDVESVSGIPPALAIEAKNTINNARSTVGTQTEINDYLRVLFARAGEVFCPDCGLKVVRNHPESIADYLLQQHAGKKIWILFKVGLDGGAKKYLAEAMAELERQGFYEYFQDDQMMDAGAVLARKGISKQGLYAALDSLEVSPKSRQRLVDALESAPDRGRGETAVWNGAQLLLFSEGLKCPGCRREFREPTPNLFSFNSPLGACPACQGFGRIITIDWDLVVPDPRKSLEAGAVEPWTKPSSEWEFRQMIQFCRRKKIPADKPWSELSEAQRKTILFGAKGEEYFSVKDFYDFLEKKTYKMHVRIFLSKYRGYIPCSDCGATRLKPDALAVRVSGLTIHEMMDLSIEDLYRFIEGLRFRPEDHERVEPVYLEIKKRVRFLKEVGLGYLSLTRLSRTLSGGEVQRIHLASSLGSALVDTLYVLDEPSIGLHERDNDLLIRLLKELRDLGNTVVVVEHDRAMIEAADEVLDLGPQGGEKGGRLLFQGPVKDIVRAPQSLTGQYFSGAMEIKRRTLGAPVPKKKNEIVIQGAEQHNLSGLNVRFPLHRLTVLTGVSGSGKSTLLYYILSHPYLLFPFPPFPSLFPFPSLPVFSVFSSLFFLSPSPLFLTPLSPPFPSLP
;
A
#
# COMPACT_ATOMS: atom_id res chain seq x y z
N MET A 1 -26.44 -28.56 20.55
CA MET A 1 -26.69 -28.93 19.15
C MET A 1 -25.46 -28.49 18.38
N ASP A 2 -24.77 -29.39 17.69
CA ASP A 2 -23.53 -29.10 16.95
C ASP A 2 -23.83 -28.82 15.45
N ALA A 3 -24.84 -27.99 15.21
CA ALA A 3 -25.29 -27.63 13.87
C ALA A 3 -26.05 -26.30 13.87
N ILE A 4 -25.98 -25.59 12.74
CA ILE A 4 -26.85 -24.48 12.38
C ILE A 4 -28.17 -25.08 11.89
N VAL A 5 -29.28 -24.71 12.54
CA VAL A 5 -30.62 -25.17 12.16
C VAL A 5 -31.44 -23.95 11.76
N LEU A 6 -31.92 -23.94 10.52
CA LEU A 6 -32.80 -22.92 9.95
C LEU A 6 -34.17 -23.54 9.70
N HIS A 7 -35.22 -22.87 10.14
CA HIS A 7 -36.60 -23.24 9.82
C HIS A 7 -37.34 -22.12 9.12
N GLY A 8 -38.07 -22.49 8.07
CA GLY A 8 -38.96 -21.61 7.34
C GLY A 8 -38.29 -20.37 6.73
N VAL A 9 -37.15 -20.54 6.05
CA VAL A 9 -36.44 -19.43 5.39
C VAL A 9 -37.22 -18.95 4.15
N LYS A 10 -37.59 -17.67 4.14
CA LYS A 10 -38.40 -17.00 3.09
C LYS A 10 -37.74 -15.74 2.51
N THR A 11 -36.51 -15.42 2.92
CA THR A 11 -35.76 -14.26 2.42
C THR A 11 -35.76 -14.19 0.88
N HIS A 12 -36.19 -13.06 0.31
CA HIS A 12 -36.33 -12.84 -1.13
C HIS A 12 -37.22 -13.87 -1.85
N ASN A 13 -36.63 -14.73 -2.69
CA ASN A 13 -37.36 -15.73 -3.49
C ASN A 13 -37.34 -17.14 -2.88
N LEU A 14 -36.75 -17.32 -1.70
CA LEU A 14 -36.66 -18.60 -1.00
C LEU A 14 -38.06 -19.12 -0.60
N LYS A 15 -38.29 -20.42 -0.77
CA LYS A 15 -39.62 -21.04 -0.66
C LYS A 15 -39.79 -21.83 0.64
N ASN A 16 -39.70 -21.15 1.78
CA ASN A 16 -39.88 -21.75 3.12
C ASN A 16 -38.96 -22.95 3.37
N LEU A 17 -37.65 -22.71 3.29
CA LEU A 17 -36.65 -23.78 3.40
C LEU A 17 -36.37 -24.13 4.86
N ASP A 18 -36.29 -25.43 5.13
CA ASP A 18 -35.74 -25.99 6.37
C ASP A 18 -34.37 -26.60 6.06
N LEU A 19 -33.35 -26.24 6.85
CA LEU A 19 -31.96 -26.61 6.60
C LEU A 19 -31.24 -26.93 7.90
N VAL A 20 -30.40 -27.96 7.87
CA VAL A 20 -29.48 -28.31 8.95
C VAL A 20 -28.07 -28.35 8.39
N LEU A 21 -27.16 -27.56 8.95
CA LEU A 21 -25.75 -27.50 8.57
C LEU A 21 -24.91 -27.82 9.81
N GLU A 22 -24.35 -29.03 9.89
CA GLU A 22 -23.36 -29.39 10.91
C GLU A 22 -22.18 -28.42 10.93
N HIS A 23 -21.65 -28.14 12.12
CA HIS A 23 -20.49 -27.27 12.26
C HIS A 23 -19.22 -27.91 11.67
N LYS A 24 -18.20 -27.07 11.43
CA LYS A 24 -16.84 -27.50 11.06
C LYS A 24 -16.77 -28.26 9.72
N LYS A 25 -17.70 -27.97 8.82
CA LYS A 25 -17.75 -28.46 7.45
C LYS A 25 -17.57 -27.35 6.42
N LEU A 26 -17.11 -27.73 5.24
CA LEU A 26 -17.08 -26.92 4.03
C LEU A 26 -18.34 -27.23 3.19
N TYR A 27 -19.26 -26.28 3.15
CA TYR A 27 -20.46 -26.32 2.34
C TYR A 27 -20.27 -25.54 1.04
N VAL A 28 -20.75 -26.09 -0.07
CA VAL A 28 -20.84 -25.35 -1.34
C VAL A 28 -22.30 -25.20 -1.75
N LEU A 29 -22.78 -23.96 -1.87
CA LEU A 29 -24.06 -23.61 -2.46
C LEU A 29 -23.89 -23.43 -3.95
N THR A 30 -24.68 -24.17 -4.72
CA THR A 30 -24.65 -24.14 -6.18
C THR A 30 -26.05 -24.10 -6.78
N GLY A 31 -26.13 -24.02 -8.10
CA GLY A 31 -27.38 -23.89 -8.86
C GLY A 31 -27.42 -22.65 -9.75
N VAL A 32 -28.47 -22.51 -10.56
CA VAL A 32 -28.53 -21.47 -11.61
C VAL A 32 -28.50 -20.02 -11.07
N SER A 33 -28.08 -19.07 -11.90
CA SER A 33 -28.10 -17.65 -11.52
C SER A 33 -29.52 -17.20 -11.12
N GLY A 34 -29.63 -16.49 -10.00
CA GLY A 34 -30.92 -16.08 -9.42
C GLY A 34 -31.70 -17.19 -8.70
N SER A 35 -31.13 -18.38 -8.47
CA SER A 35 -31.84 -19.47 -7.76
C SER A 35 -32.05 -19.25 -6.26
N GLY A 36 -31.45 -18.20 -5.68
CA GLY A 36 -31.53 -17.88 -4.25
C GLY A 36 -30.27 -18.19 -3.44
N LYS A 37 -29.14 -18.53 -4.09
CA LYS A 37 -27.86 -18.84 -3.40
C LYS A 37 -27.39 -17.69 -2.51
N SER A 38 -27.27 -16.49 -3.07
CA SER A 38 -26.84 -15.30 -2.31
C SER A 38 -27.85 -14.93 -1.24
N SER A 39 -29.16 -15.13 -1.50
CA SER A 39 -30.21 -14.91 -0.51
C SER A 39 -30.12 -15.85 0.70
N LEU A 40 -29.69 -17.10 0.49
CA LEU A 40 -29.45 -18.03 1.59
C LEU A 40 -28.11 -17.76 2.29
N ALA A 41 -27.03 -17.57 1.52
CA ALA A 41 -25.69 -17.38 2.06
C ALA A 41 -25.51 -16.02 2.77
N PHE A 42 -25.80 -14.92 2.08
CA PHE A 42 -25.51 -13.57 2.56
C PHE A 42 -26.71 -12.97 3.29
N ASP A 43 -27.87 -12.97 2.65
CA ASP A 43 -29.05 -12.28 3.18
C ASP A 43 -29.75 -13.06 4.31
N THR A 44 -29.37 -14.33 4.54
CA THR A 44 -29.89 -15.15 5.64
C THR A 44 -28.80 -15.58 6.61
N LEU A 45 -27.88 -16.47 6.20
CA LEU A 45 -26.87 -17.04 7.09
C LEU A 45 -25.92 -15.98 7.66
N TYR A 46 -25.24 -15.24 6.79
CA TYR A 46 -24.33 -14.18 7.22
C TYR A 46 -25.08 -13.08 7.99
N ALA A 47 -26.21 -12.60 7.47
CA ALA A 47 -27.01 -11.56 8.11
C ALA A 47 -27.45 -11.95 9.54
N GLU A 48 -27.96 -13.16 9.76
CA GLU A 48 -28.33 -13.63 11.10
C GLU A 48 -27.13 -13.81 12.03
N GLY A 49 -26.04 -14.40 11.54
CA GLY A 49 -24.82 -14.61 12.35
C GLY A 49 -24.18 -13.29 12.77
N GLN A 50 -24.12 -12.31 11.85
CA GLN A 50 -23.63 -10.97 12.15
C GLN A 50 -24.57 -10.25 13.12
N ARG A 51 -25.89 -10.24 12.86
CA ARG A 51 -26.88 -9.56 13.71
C ARG A 51 -26.81 -10.05 15.15
N ARG A 52 -26.85 -11.37 15.38
CA ARG A 52 -26.79 -11.95 16.73
C ARG A 52 -25.51 -11.62 17.47
N TYR A 53 -24.38 -11.62 16.77
CA TYR A 53 -23.10 -11.24 17.36
C TYR A 53 -23.10 -9.75 17.77
N VAL A 54 -23.51 -8.84 16.89
CA VAL A 54 -23.51 -7.40 17.19
C VAL A 54 -24.54 -7.05 18.27
N GLU A 55 -25.68 -7.75 18.33
CA GLU A 55 -26.70 -7.61 19.41
C GLU A 55 -26.16 -7.97 20.79
N SER A 56 -25.07 -8.74 20.87
CA SER A 56 -24.41 -9.12 22.12
C SER A 56 -23.37 -8.09 22.59
N LEU A 57 -22.90 -7.18 21.73
CA LEU A 57 -21.78 -6.27 22.03
C LEU A 57 -22.13 -5.19 23.05
N SER A 58 -23.24 -4.49 22.88
CA SER A 58 -23.69 -3.46 23.83
C SER A 58 -25.17 -3.13 23.67
N ALA A 59 -25.77 -2.59 24.74
CA ALA A 59 -27.15 -2.08 24.70
C ALA A 59 -27.32 -0.96 23.64
N TYR A 60 -26.29 -0.13 23.45
CA TYR A 60 -26.26 0.91 22.41
C TYR A 60 -26.25 0.30 21.00
N ALA A 61 -25.36 -0.67 20.73
CA ALA A 61 -25.31 -1.35 19.44
C ALA A 61 -26.65 -2.00 19.09
N ARG A 62 -27.34 -2.59 20.08
CA ARG A 62 -28.66 -3.19 19.91
C ARG A 62 -29.71 -2.18 19.41
N GLN A 63 -29.69 -0.93 19.88
CA GLN A 63 -30.59 0.13 19.40
C GLN A 63 -30.35 0.53 17.94
N PHE A 64 -29.11 0.43 17.44
CA PHE A 64 -28.80 0.72 16.04
C PHE A 64 -29.16 -0.44 15.12
N LEU A 65 -29.05 -1.67 15.61
CA LEU A 65 -29.40 -2.89 14.86
C LEU A 65 -30.90 -3.07 14.66
N GLU A 66 -31.75 -2.46 15.47
CA GLU A 66 -33.20 -2.41 15.21
C GLU A 66 -33.54 -1.76 13.85
N ARG A 67 -32.58 -1.03 13.24
CA ARG A 67 -32.70 -0.47 11.90
C ARG A 67 -32.19 -1.38 10.77
N MET A 68 -31.51 -2.49 11.08
CA MET A 68 -31.14 -3.49 10.08
C MET A 68 -32.36 -4.36 9.79
N GLU A 69 -32.67 -4.58 8.51
CA GLU A 69 -33.72 -5.51 8.12
C GLU A 69 -33.38 -6.91 8.64
N LYS A 70 -34.30 -7.49 9.42
CA LYS A 70 -34.18 -8.87 9.87
C LYS A 70 -34.47 -9.81 8.70
N PRO A 71 -33.64 -10.83 8.45
CA PRO A 71 -33.94 -11.86 7.47
C PRO A 71 -35.31 -12.51 7.74
N ASP A 72 -36.04 -12.84 6.67
CA ASP A 72 -37.35 -13.48 6.78
C ASP A 72 -37.15 -14.99 7.02
N VAL A 73 -37.07 -15.34 8.30
CA VAL A 73 -36.86 -16.71 8.78
C VAL A 73 -37.66 -16.96 10.05
N GLU A 74 -38.32 -18.12 10.14
CA GLU A 74 -39.20 -18.44 11.28
C GLU A 74 -38.39 -18.74 12.55
N SER A 75 -37.34 -19.54 12.45
CA SER A 75 -36.40 -19.72 13.55
C SER A 75 -35.00 -20.10 13.08
N VAL A 76 -34.00 -19.66 13.85
CA VAL A 76 -32.59 -19.99 13.62
C VAL A 76 -31.95 -20.37 14.96
N SER A 77 -31.24 -21.48 15.01
CA SER A 77 -30.49 -21.93 16.19
C SER A 77 -29.09 -22.42 15.80
N GLY A 78 -28.16 -22.37 16.76
CA GLY A 78 -26.78 -22.82 16.54
C GLY A 78 -25.94 -21.97 15.58
N ILE A 79 -26.39 -20.80 15.14
CA ILE A 79 -25.61 -19.98 14.20
C ILE A 79 -24.43 -19.28 14.90
N PRO A 80 -23.17 -19.45 14.44
CA PRO A 80 -22.01 -18.76 15.00
C PRO A 80 -21.93 -17.30 14.54
N PRO A 81 -21.04 -16.48 15.13
CA PRO A 81 -20.65 -15.21 14.54
C PRO A 81 -20.21 -15.41 13.09
N ALA A 82 -20.70 -14.57 12.18
CA ALA A 82 -20.48 -14.74 10.75
C ALA A 82 -19.58 -13.64 10.16
N LEU A 83 -18.74 -14.03 9.21
CA LEU A 83 -17.86 -13.16 8.42
C LEU A 83 -18.08 -13.42 6.93
N ALA A 84 -18.42 -12.35 6.19
CA ALA A 84 -18.56 -12.39 4.74
C ALA A 84 -17.24 -12.02 4.05
N ILE A 85 -16.88 -12.78 3.01
CA ILE A 85 -15.75 -12.48 2.12
C ILE A 85 -16.27 -12.34 0.69
N GLU A 86 -16.55 -11.10 0.29
CA GLU A 86 -17.06 -10.73 -1.03
C GLU A 86 -15.94 -10.24 -1.96
N ALA A 87 -16.14 -10.37 -3.27
CA ALA A 87 -15.22 -9.85 -4.29
C ALA A 87 -15.27 -8.31 -4.48
N LYS A 88 -16.13 -7.60 -3.74
CA LYS A 88 -16.33 -6.16 -3.91
C LYS A 88 -15.27 -5.36 -3.14
N ASN A 89 -14.45 -4.61 -3.86
CA ASN A 89 -13.53 -3.66 -3.23
C ASN A 89 -14.31 -2.46 -2.66
N THR A 90 -14.59 -2.49 -1.37
CA THR A 90 -15.28 -1.40 -0.64
C THR A 90 -14.30 -0.29 -0.23
N ILE A 91 -12.98 -0.52 -0.35
CA ILE A 91 -11.95 0.39 0.15
C ILE A 91 -11.59 1.42 -0.92
N ASN A 92 -12.19 2.61 -0.78
CA ASN A 92 -11.89 3.77 -1.62
C ASN A 92 -10.79 4.69 -1.04
N ASN A 93 -10.29 4.40 0.16
CA ASN A 93 -9.30 5.25 0.83
C ASN A 93 -7.95 5.25 0.10
N ALA A 94 -7.44 6.44 -0.22
CA ALA A 94 -6.17 6.65 -0.91
C ALA A 94 -4.92 6.30 -0.09
N ARG A 95 -5.02 6.12 1.24
CA ARG A 95 -3.89 5.73 2.11
C ARG A 95 -3.76 4.22 2.30
N SER A 96 -4.83 3.46 2.09
CA SER A 96 -4.82 2.02 2.35
C SER A 96 -3.95 1.27 1.33
N THR A 97 -3.14 0.34 1.83
CA THR A 97 -2.30 -0.57 1.03
C THR A 97 -2.55 -2.02 1.42
N VAL A 98 -2.00 -2.95 0.63
CA VAL A 98 -1.97 -4.39 0.98
C VAL A 98 -1.40 -4.59 2.39
N GLY A 99 -0.30 -3.92 2.72
CA GLY A 99 0.31 -4.00 4.05
C GLY A 99 -0.57 -3.52 5.20
N THR A 100 -1.44 -2.53 4.99
CA THR A 100 -2.39 -2.09 6.03
C THR A 100 -3.62 -2.98 6.12
N GLN A 101 -4.10 -3.55 5.00
CA GLN A 101 -5.24 -4.49 5.04
C GLN A 101 -4.90 -5.82 5.73
N THR A 102 -3.63 -6.22 5.66
CA THR A 102 -3.14 -7.49 6.19
C THR A 102 -2.52 -7.35 7.58
N GLU A 103 -2.45 -6.12 8.09
CA GLU A 103 -1.80 -5.70 9.34
C GLU A 103 -0.28 -6.01 9.38
N ILE A 104 0.30 -6.57 8.31
CA ILE A 104 1.74 -6.88 8.23
C ILE A 104 2.56 -5.62 8.43
N ASN A 105 2.09 -4.48 7.91
CA ASN A 105 2.72 -3.19 8.14
C ASN A 105 2.79 -2.86 9.64
N ASP A 106 1.73 -3.11 10.42
CA ASP A 106 1.71 -2.81 11.84
C ASP A 106 2.76 -3.60 12.61
N TYR A 107 2.94 -4.89 12.30
CA TYR A 107 4.01 -5.72 12.85
C TYR A 107 5.40 -5.29 12.38
N LEU A 108 5.55 -4.92 11.10
CA LEU A 108 6.82 -4.38 10.59
C LEU A 108 7.24 -3.12 11.34
N ARG A 109 6.32 -2.21 11.65
CA ARG A 109 6.65 -1.02 12.46
C ARG A 109 7.17 -1.39 13.84
N VAL A 110 6.62 -2.42 14.47
CA VAL A 110 7.10 -2.92 15.78
C VAL A 110 8.48 -3.56 15.63
N LEU A 111 8.69 -4.37 14.58
CA LEU A 111 9.99 -4.97 14.27
C LEU A 111 11.07 -3.89 14.08
N PHE A 112 10.79 -2.87 13.27
CA PHE A 112 11.72 -1.76 13.02
C PHE A 112 11.98 -0.90 14.26
N ALA A 113 10.98 -0.72 15.13
CA ALA A 113 11.18 0.01 16.37
C ALA A 113 12.07 -0.75 17.37
N ARG A 114 12.02 -2.09 17.37
CA ARG A 114 12.77 -2.92 18.33
C ARG A 114 14.14 -3.37 17.83
N ALA A 115 14.26 -3.76 16.55
CA ALA A 115 15.46 -4.33 15.95
C ALA A 115 16.18 -3.38 14.98
N GLY A 116 15.61 -2.20 14.74
CA GLY A 116 16.12 -1.28 13.73
C GLY A 116 17.39 -0.57 14.17
N GLU A 117 18.40 -0.60 13.31
CA GLU A 117 19.62 0.18 13.49
C GLU A 117 19.47 1.52 12.76
N VAL A 118 19.81 2.63 13.42
CA VAL A 118 19.68 3.97 12.84
C VAL A 118 20.98 4.36 12.11
N PHE A 119 20.86 4.86 10.89
CA PHE A 119 21.98 5.35 10.08
C PHE A 119 21.79 6.82 9.75
N CYS A 120 22.87 7.60 9.86
CA CYS A 120 22.82 9.01 9.54
C CYS A 120 22.64 9.19 8.01
N PRO A 121 21.59 9.89 7.54
CA PRO A 121 21.38 10.09 6.10
C PRO A 121 22.46 10.99 5.47
N ASP A 122 23.09 11.85 6.27
CA ASP A 122 24.12 12.78 5.79
C ASP A 122 25.52 12.14 5.74
N CYS A 123 25.83 11.24 6.70
CA CYS A 123 27.17 10.64 6.83
C CYS A 123 27.24 9.17 6.43
N GLY A 124 26.12 8.46 6.34
CA GLY A 124 26.06 7.00 6.16
C GLY A 124 26.54 6.18 7.37
N LEU A 125 27.04 6.82 8.43
CA LEU A 125 27.53 6.16 9.63
C LEU A 125 26.37 5.67 10.52
N LYS A 126 26.58 4.52 11.15
CA LYS A 126 25.66 4.00 12.17
C LYS A 126 25.61 4.97 13.35
N VAL A 127 24.39 5.36 13.73
CA VAL A 127 24.12 6.16 14.91
C VAL A 127 24.24 5.26 16.12
N VAL A 128 25.00 5.71 17.11
CA VAL A 128 25.29 4.94 18.31
C VAL A 128 24.69 5.64 19.51
N ARG A 129 24.22 4.83 20.47
CA ARG A 129 23.93 5.25 21.82
C ARG A 129 25.06 4.77 22.70
N ASN A 130 25.63 5.64 23.51
CA ASN A 130 26.69 5.26 24.42
C ASN A 130 26.09 5.13 25.82
N HIS A 131 26.10 3.91 26.36
CA HIS A 131 25.81 3.69 27.77
C HIS A 131 27.11 3.82 28.59
N PRO A 132 27.06 4.40 29.81
CA PRO A 132 28.23 4.54 30.67
C PRO A 132 29.02 3.23 30.84
N GLU A 133 28.31 2.11 31.02
CA GLU A 133 28.94 0.77 31.09
C GLU A 133 29.68 0.40 29.80
N SER A 134 29.06 0.59 28.63
CA SER A 134 29.69 0.28 27.34
C SER A 134 30.90 1.17 27.06
N ILE A 135 30.85 2.44 27.46
CA ILE A 135 31.99 3.35 27.37
C ILE A 135 33.11 2.88 28.30
N ALA A 136 32.79 2.51 29.55
CA ALA A 136 33.77 2.00 30.50
C ALA A 136 34.45 0.72 29.98
N ASP A 137 33.68 -0.22 29.43
CA ASP A 137 34.21 -1.45 28.84
C ASP A 137 35.08 -1.18 27.59
N TYR A 138 34.69 -0.22 26.73
CA TYR A 138 35.51 0.25 25.61
C TYR A 138 36.83 0.85 26.09
N LEU A 139 36.81 1.70 27.12
CA LEU A 139 38.01 2.31 27.68
C LEU A 139 38.93 1.25 28.30
N LEU A 140 38.36 0.27 29.02
CA LEU A 140 39.11 -0.85 29.57
C LEU A 140 39.79 -1.70 28.48
N GLN A 141 39.17 -1.88 27.33
CA GLN A 141 39.75 -2.63 26.21
C GLN A 141 40.83 -1.84 25.47
N GLN A 142 40.60 -0.56 25.17
CA GLN A 142 41.45 0.23 24.26
C GLN A 142 42.50 1.10 24.97
N HIS A 143 42.29 1.39 26.25
CA HIS A 143 43.09 2.37 27.00
C HIS A 143 43.59 1.83 28.36
N ALA A 144 43.66 0.51 28.55
CA ALA A 144 44.21 -0.10 29.77
C ALA A 144 45.60 0.45 30.14
N GLY A 145 45.79 0.80 31.41
CA GLY A 145 47.03 1.35 31.96
C GLY A 145 47.33 2.80 31.55
N LYS A 146 46.43 3.46 30.82
CA LYS A 146 46.57 4.90 30.49
C LYS A 146 45.79 5.75 31.48
N LYS A 147 46.34 6.92 31.82
CA LYS A 147 45.60 7.97 32.52
C LYS A 147 44.65 8.67 31.54
N ILE A 148 43.39 8.79 31.93
CA ILE A 148 42.35 9.47 31.15
C ILE A 148 41.64 10.52 32.01
N TRP A 149 40.97 11.45 31.35
CA TRP A 149 40.15 12.48 31.97
C TRP A 149 38.72 12.32 31.47
N ILE A 150 37.77 12.22 32.40
CA ILE A 150 36.34 12.24 32.11
C ILE A 150 35.89 13.68 32.19
N LEU A 151 35.22 14.14 31.14
CA LEU A 151 34.89 15.54 30.92
C LEU A 151 33.38 15.74 30.76
N PHE A 152 32.90 16.90 31.19
CA PHE A 152 31.55 17.38 30.89
C PHE A 152 31.61 18.64 30.04
N LYS A 153 30.60 18.84 29.18
CA LYS A 153 30.54 20.02 28.32
C LYS A 153 30.10 21.25 29.11
N VAL A 154 30.82 22.35 28.96
CA VAL A 154 30.44 23.62 29.59
C VAL A 154 29.27 24.24 28.82
N GLY A 155 28.13 24.37 29.49
CA GLY A 155 26.89 24.91 28.91
C GLY A 155 26.95 26.43 28.74
N LEU A 156 27.43 26.89 27.59
CA LEU A 156 27.49 28.32 27.25
C LEU A 156 26.40 28.64 26.23
N ASP A 157 25.36 29.34 26.68
CA ASP A 157 24.26 29.79 25.82
C ASP A 157 24.74 30.90 24.88
N GLY A 158 24.33 30.82 23.61
CA GLY A 158 24.86 31.63 22.51
C GLY A 158 24.92 33.13 22.79
N GLY A 159 26.13 33.62 23.10
CA GLY A 159 26.42 35.03 23.35
C GLY A 159 27.87 35.22 23.80
N ALA A 160 28.72 35.62 22.86
CA ALA A 160 30.19 35.66 22.93
C ALA A 160 30.81 36.34 24.17
N LYS A 161 31.87 35.71 24.72
CA LYS A 161 32.86 36.18 25.71
C LYS A 161 32.40 36.71 27.06
N LYS A 162 31.27 37.44 27.16
CA LYS A 162 30.85 38.14 28.38
C LYS A 162 30.56 37.18 29.54
N TYR A 163 29.93 36.05 29.26
CA TYR A 163 29.60 35.02 30.25
C TYR A 163 30.70 33.97 30.43
N LEU A 164 31.74 33.97 29.58
CA LEU A 164 32.80 32.96 29.66
C LEU A 164 33.63 33.15 30.93
N ALA A 165 34.02 34.39 31.24
CA ALA A 165 34.79 34.69 32.45
C ALA A 165 34.01 34.35 33.74
N GLU A 166 32.71 34.66 33.78
CA GLU A 166 31.84 34.31 34.90
C GLU A 166 31.65 32.80 35.03
N ALA A 167 31.42 32.09 33.92
CA ALA A 167 31.28 30.64 33.91
C ALA A 167 32.58 29.94 34.36
N MET A 168 33.75 30.43 33.94
CA MET A 168 35.03 29.86 34.38
C MET A 168 35.31 30.15 35.86
N ALA A 169 35.04 31.36 36.34
CA ALA A 169 35.20 31.70 37.75
C ALA A 169 34.28 30.85 38.66
N GLU A 170 33.06 30.56 38.20
CA GLU A 170 32.13 29.69 38.92
C GLU A 170 32.60 28.23 38.90
N LEU A 171 33.10 27.74 37.77
CA LEU A 171 33.69 26.39 37.68
C LEU A 171 34.94 26.24 38.56
N GLU A 172 35.79 27.26 38.65
CA GLU A 172 36.95 27.28 39.56
C GLU A 172 36.52 27.28 41.03
N ARG A 173 35.45 28.00 41.41
CA ARG A 173 34.88 27.92 42.78
C ARG A 173 34.36 26.52 43.11
N GLN A 174 33.85 25.81 42.10
CA GLN A 174 33.40 24.43 42.23
C GLN A 174 34.56 23.42 42.18
N GLY A 175 35.80 23.88 42.00
CA GLY A 175 37.03 23.06 42.03
C GLY A 175 37.51 22.56 40.67
N PHE A 176 37.00 23.09 39.56
CA PHE A 176 37.40 22.69 38.21
C PHE A 176 38.45 23.65 37.64
N TYR A 177 39.67 23.14 37.43
CA TYR A 177 40.81 23.94 36.94
C TYR A 177 41.32 23.49 35.56
N GLU A 178 40.94 22.29 35.13
CA GLU A 178 41.42 21.68 33.88
C GLU A 178 40.33 21.75 32.80
N TYR A 179 40.65 22.40 31.69
CA TYR A 179 39.74 22.63 30.57
C TYR A 179 40.29 22.05 29.27
N PHE A 180 39.40 21.63 28.37
CA PHE A 180 39.77 20.96 27.12
C PHE A 180 39.00 21.52 25.93
N GLN A 181 39.74 21.81 24.84
CA GLN A 181 39.18 22.27 23.57
C GLN A 181 40.12 21.97 22.40
N ASP A 182 39.58 21.40 21.32
CA ASP A 182 40.32 21.05 20.10
C ASP A 182 41.58 20.21 20.40
N ASP A 183 41.40 19.14 21.18
CA ASP A 183 42.46 18.22 21.63
C ASP A 183 43.59 18.84 22.47
N GLN A 184 43.40 20.06 23.00
CA GLN A 184 44.34 20.73 23.88
C GLN A 184 43.80 20.88 25.30
N MET A 185 44.66 20.59 26.29
CA MET A 185 44.44 20.86 27.71
C MET A 185 44.89 22.30 28.03
N MET A 186 44.07 23.03 28.79
CA MET A 186 44.22 24.45 29.04
C MET A 186 43.76 24.80 30.46
N ASP A 187 44.30 25.90 31.00
CA ASP A 187 43.77 26.55 32.20
C ASP A 187 42.73 27.63 31.84
N ALA A 188 42.09 28.23 32.85
CA ALA A 188 41.09 29.26 32.64
C ALA A 188 41.63 30.50 31.93
N GLY A 189 42.87 30.91 32.24
CA GLY A 189 43.51 32.07 31.60
C GLY A 189 43.72 31.86 30.10
N ALA A 190 44.20 30.68 29.71
CA ALA A 190 44.45 30.31 28.33
C ALA A 190 43.16 30.16 27.52
N VAL A 191 42.07 29.68 28.13
CA VAL A 191 40.74 29.65 27.50
C VAL A 191 40.20 31.06 27.25
N LEU A 192 40.32 31.97 28.22
CA LEU A 192 39.87 33.36 28.09
C LEU A 192 40.67 34.16 27.04
N ALA A 193 41.95 33.79 26.84
CA ALA A 193 42.81 34.40 25.83
C ALA A 193 42.42 34.05 24.37
N ARG A 194 41.70 32.94 24.13
CA ARG A 194 41.27 32.54 22.78
C ARG A 194 40.19 33.48 22.21
N LYS A 195 40.15 33.57 20.87
CA LYS A 195 39.20 34.44 20.13
C LYS A 195 37.75 33.90 20.07
N GLY A 196 37.49 32.72 20.60
CA GLY A 196 36.15 32.12 20.65
C GLY A 196 36.20 30.65 21.04
N ILE A 197 35.02 30.04 21.10
CA ILE A 197 34.85 28.61 21.39
C ILE A 197 34.67 27.89 20.07
N SER A 198 35.37 26.78 19.89
CA SER A 198 35.28 25.98 18.67
C SER A 198 33.90 25.33 18.53
N LYS A 199 33.60 24.82 17.33
CA LYS A 199 32.36 24.05 17.08
C LYS A 199 32.26 22.81 17.96
N GLN A 200 33.38 22.25 18.42
CA GLN A 200 33.38 21.07 19.30
C GLN A 200 32.85 21.42 20.69
N GLY A 201 33.11 22.64 21.17
CA GLY A 201 32.69 23.14 22.47
C GLY A 201 33.86 23.40 23.39
N LEU A 202 33.57 23.62 24.67
CA LEU A 202 34.54 23.67 25.76
C LEU A 202 34.14 22.59 26.77
N TYR A 203 35.13 21.86 27.28
CA TYR A 203 34.93 20.78 28.24
C TYR A 203 35.74 21.05 29.52
N ALA A 204 35.22 20.64 30.67
CA ALA A 204 35.91 20.71 31.96
C ALA A 204 36.10 19.30 32.52
N ALA A 205 37.24 19.06 33.20
CA ALA A 205 37.52 17.77 33.83
C ALA A 205 36.62 17.53 35.04
N LEU A 206 35.90 16.42 35.05
CA LEU A 206 35.15 15.93 36.20
C LEU A 206 36.01 15.06 37.10
N ASP A 207 36.72 14.11 36.50
CA ASP A 207 37.59 13.16 37.19
C ASP A 207 38.78 12.78 36.29
N SER A 208 39.89 12.38 36.90
CA SER A 208 41.04 11.81 36.20
C SER A 208 41.50 10.55 36.89
N LEU A 209 41.68 9.47 36.13
CA LEU A 209 42.07 8.18 36.68
C LEU A 209 42.83 7.32 35.67
N GLU A 210 43.54 6.32 36.19
CA GLU A 210 44.18 5.29 35.39
C GLU A 210 43.19 4.17 35.09
N VAL A 211 43.08 3.80 33.82
CA VAL A 211 42.14 2.77 33.37
C VAL A 211 42.64 1.38 33.78
N SER A 212 41.92 0.75 34.70
CA SER A 212 42.20 -0.62 35.15
C SER A 212 40.91 -1.37 35.46
N PRO A 213 40.90 -2.72 35.47
CA PRO A 213 39.70 -3.47 35.85
C PRO A 213 39.14 -3.09 37.23
N LYS A 214 40.00 -2.67 38.16
CA LYS A 214 39.62 -2.21 39.50
C LYS A 214 38.92 -0.85 39.48
N SER A 215 39.18 -0.01 38.48
CA SER A 215 38.58 1.31 38.36
C SER A 215 37.27 1.30 37.56
N ARG A 216 36.76 0.13 37.13
CA ARG A 216 35.54 0.01 36.31
C ARG A 216 34.35 0.71 36.95
N GLN A 217 34.07 0.47 38.23
CA GLN A 217 32.93 1.09 38.92
C GLN A 217 33.07 2.62 38.92
N ARG A 218 34.26 3.13 39.27
CA ARG A 218 34.54 4.57 39.26
C ARG A 218 34.42 5.19 37.87
N LEU A 219 34.80 4.47 36.80
CA LEU A 219 34.58 4.92 35.42
C LEU A 219 33.10 5.08 35.13
N VAL A 220 32.28 4.08 35.47
CA VAL A 220 30.83 4.11 35.26
C VAL A 220 30.20 5.28 36.03
N ASP A 221 30.49 5.42 37.32
CA ASP A 221 29.94 6.49 38.17
C ASP A 221 30.31 7.90 37.64
N ALA A 222 31.54 8.08 37.15
CA ALA A 222 32.00 9.34 36.57
C ALA A 222 31.38 9.62 35.19
N LEU A 223 31.17 8.57 34.37
CA LEU A 223 30.50 8.68 33.06
C LEU A 223 29.00 8.89 33.19
N GLU A 224 28.37 8.44 34.28
CA GLU A 224 26.97 8.74 34.64
C GLU A 224 26.80 10.18 35.11
N SER A 225 27.73 10.70 35.92
CA SER A 225 27.63 12.04 36.49
C SER A 225 28.06 13.18 35.56
N ALA A 226 28.87 12.90 34.53
CA ALA A 226 29.31 13.93 33.58
C ALA A 226 28.18 14.53 32.72
N PRO A 227 27.26 13.75 32.14
CA PRO A 227 26.11 14.27 31.38
C PRO A 227 25.19 15.20 32.19
N ASP A 228 24.95 14.89 33.47
CA ASP A 228 24.10 15.70 34.37
C ASP A 228 24.62 17.13 34.51
N ARG A 229 25.94 17.30 34.53
CA ARG A 229 26.61 18.61 34.54
C ARG A 229 26.78 19.20 33.14
N GLY A 230 26.80 18.36 32.11
CA GLY A 230 27.18 18.68 30.73
C GLY A 230 26.03 18.87 29.73
N ARG A 231 24.77 18.99 30.19
CA ARG A 231 23.56 19.00 29.33
C ARG A 231 23.46 17.77 28.41
N GLY A 232 23.78 16.57 28.92
CA GLY A 232 23.65 15.31 28.18
C GLY A 232 24.83 14.95 27.26
N GLU A 233 25.95 15.67 27.36
CA GLU A 233 27.21 15.37 26.64
C GLU A 233 28.37 15.12 27.59
N THR A 234 29.11 14.04 27.35
CA THR A 234 30.35 13.71 28.05
C THR A 234 31.47 13.45 27.04
N ALA A 235 32.70 13.67 27.44
CA ALA A 235 33.86 13.38 26.62
C ALA A 235 34.96 12.76 27.47
N VAL A 236 35.86 12.01 26.84
CA VAL A 236 37.03 11.44 27.50
C VAL A 236 38.28 11.88 26.76
N TRP A 237 39.22 12.51 27.45
CA TRP A 237 40.53 12.79 26.89
C TRP A 237 41.50 11.68 27.27
N ASN A 238 42.14 11.08 26.27
CA ASN A 238 43.01 9.91 26.43
C ASN A 238 44.51 10.25 26.49
N GLY A 239 44.84 11.53 26.67
CA GLY A 239 46.22 12.05 26.61
C GLY A 239 46.66 12.55 25.23
N ALA A 240 45.89 12.27 24.17
CA ALA A 240 46.20 12.71 22.81
C ALA A 240 44.99 13.33 22.10
N GLN A 241 43.81 12.74 22.25
CA GLN A 241 42.59 13.16 21.56
C GLN A 241 41.36 13.07 22.46
N LEU A 242 40.34 13.82 22.09
CA LEU A 242 39.06 13.94 22.77
C LEU A 242 38.05 12.96 22.15
N LEU A 243 37.66 11.95 22.91
CA LEU A 243 36.65 10.96 22.56
C LEU A 243 35.27 11.46 23.01
N LEU A 244 34.38 11.74 22.08
CA LEU A 244 33.06 12.29 22.37
C LEU A 244 32.02 11.19 22.56
N PHE A 245 31.26 11.24 23.65
CA PHE A 245 30.17 10.33 23.93
C PHE A 245 28.87 11.10 24.20
N SER A 246 27.75 10.50 23.86
CA SER A 246 26.43 11.07 24.13
C SER A 246 25.47 9.98 24.59
N GLU A 247 24.64 10.31 25.58
CA GLU A 247 23.54 9.45 26.03
C GLU A 247 22.42 9.33 25.00
N GLY A 248 22.22 10.38 24.19
CA GLY A 248 21.26 10.38 23.09
C GLY A 248 21.81 9.71 21.83
N LEU A 249 20.91 9.26 20.94
CA LEU A 249 21.28 8.75 19.62
C LEU A 249 21.88 9.89 18.78
N LYS A 250 23.20 9.95 18.67
CA LYS A 250 23.91 10.94 17.85
C LYS A 250 24.79 10.29 16.80
N CYS A 251 24.86 10.91 15.62
CA CYS A 251 25.78 10.47 14.58
C CYS A 251 27.23 10.73 15.01
N PRO A 252 28.15 9.75 14.94
CA PRO A 252 29.55 9.96 15.32
C PRO A 252 30.30 10.93 14.38
N GLY A 253 29.83 11.11 13.14
CA GLY A 253 30.45 12.04 12.18
C GLY A 253 29.96 13.48 12.33
N CYS A 254 28.69 13.75 12.03
CA CYS A 254 28.13 15.11 12.02
C CYS A 254 27.52 15.57 13.35
N ARG A 255 27.43 14.68 14.36
CA ARG A 255 26.80 14.94 15.67
C ARG A 255 25.32 15.33 15.62
N ARG A 256 24.64 15.12 14.48
CA ARG A 256 23.19 15.23 14.38
C ARG A 256 22.54 14.28 15.38
N GLU A 257 21.56 14.80 16.11
CA GLU A 257 20.75 14.04 17.06
C GLU A 257 19.56 13.36 16.35
N PHE A 258 19.26 12.14 16.79
CA PHE A 258 18.21 11.29 16.27
C PHE A 258 17.27 10.90 17.41
N ARG A 259 16.00 10.67 17.06
CA ARG A 259 15.01 10.17 18.00
C ARG A 259 15.10 8.67 18.11
N GLU A 260 14.73 8.14 19.27
CA GLU A 260 14.54 6.70 19.42
C GLU A 260 13.43 6.21 18.46
N PRO A 261 13.69 5.12 17.70
CA PRO A 261 12.69 4.50 16.86
C PRO A 261 11.47 4.04 17.68
N THR A 262 10.31 4.62 17.38
CA THR A 262 9.02 4.16 17.93
C THR A 262 8.14 3.65 16.79
N PRO A 263 7.17 2.74 17.03
CA PRO A 263 6.33 2.22 15.94
C PRO A 263 5.61 3.33 15.15
N ASN A 264 5.23 4.42 15.81
CA ASN A 264 4.58 5.57 15.17
C ASN A 264 5.48 6.36 14.22
N LEU A 265 6.81 6.30 14.38
CA LEU A 265 7.77 6.87 13.44
C LEU A 265 7.66 6.21 12.06
N PHE A 266 7.27 4.95 12.01
CA PHE A 266 7.14 4.17 10.78
C PHE A 266 5.72 4.16 10.21
N SER A 267 4.79 4.90 10.82
CA SER A 267 3.41 4.99 10.35
C SER A 267 3.21 6.22 9.47
N PHE A 268 2.92 6.00 8.18
CA PHE A 268 2.50 7.08 7.27
C PHE A 268 1.08 7.61 7.55
N ASN A 269 0.35 7.01 8.50
CA ASN A 269 -0.92 7.54 9.00
C ASN A 269 -0.74 8.44 10.24
N SER A 270 0.46 8.44 10.83
CA SER A 270 0.80 9.28 11.98
C SER A 270 1.57 10.52 11.54
N PRO A 271 1.31 11.72 12.09
CA PRO A 271 2.11 12.91 11.80
C PRO A 271 3.58 12.77 12.22
N LEU A 272 3.92 11.81 13.10
CA LEU A 272 5.30 11.52 13.47
C LEU A 272 6.08 10.94 12.28
N GLY A 273 5.53 9.94 11.60
CA GLY A 273 6.17 9.25 10.48
C GLY A 273 5.82 9.77 9.09
N ALA A 274 4.65 10.36 8.90
CA ALA A 274 4.16 10.77 7.59
C ALA A 274 4.98 11.92 6.98
N CYS A 275 5.33 11.78 5.71
CA CYS A 275 5.92 12.87 4.92
C CYS A 275 5.02 14.11 5.00
N PRO A 276 5.53 15.30 5.37
CA PRO A 276 4.71 16.50 5.56
C PRO A 276 4.12 17.03 4.25
N ALA A 277 4.84 16.91 3.12
CA ALA A 277 4.40 17.44 1.83
C ALA A 277 3.21 16.68 1.25
N CYS A 278 3.24 15.34 1.29
CA CYS A 278 2.13 14.51 0.83
C CYS A 278 1.24 14.01 1.96
N GLN A 279 1.48 14.40 3.22
CA GLN A 279 0.73 13.93 4.39
C GLN A 279 0.56 12.39 4.44
N GLY A 280 1.59 11.65 4.04
CA GLY A 280 1.56 10.18 4.01
C GLY A 280 0.77 9.54 2.85
N PHE A 281 0.30 10.31 1.87
CA PHE A 281 -0.34 9.76 0.66
C PHE A 281 0.66 9.19 -0.37
N GLY A 282 1.94 9.60 -0.30
CA GLY A 282 3.00 9.23 -1.26
C GLY A 282 2.89 9.91 -2.63
N ARG A 283 1.83 10.68 -2.84
CA ARG A 283 1.53 11.37 -4.08
C ARG A 283 0.88 12.71 -3.79
N ILE A 284 1.08 13.65 -4.69
CA ILE A 284 0.46 14.97 -4.62
C ILE A 284 -0.45 15.16 -5.83
N ILE A 285 -1.55 15.88 -5.62
CA ILE A 285 -2.40 16.31 -6.72
C ILE A 285 -1.79 17.59 -7.26
N THR A 286 -1.31 17.55 -8.49
CA THR A 286 -0.79 18.72 -9.19
C THR A 286 -1.16 18.65 -10.67
N ILE A 287 -0.74 19.65 -11.43
CA ILE A 287 -0.96 19.68 -12.86
C ILE A 287 -0.16 18.56 -13.51
N ASP A 288 -0.87 17.71 -14.24
CA ASP A 288 -0.29 16.67 -15.06
C ASP A 288 0.00 17.24 -16.44
N TRP A 289 1.28 17.46 -16.73
CA TRP A 289 1.72 18.10 -17.96
C TRP A 289 1.40 17.27 -19.21
N ASP A 290 1.22 15.95 -19.06
CA ASP A 290 0.79 15.08 -20.16
C ASP A 290 -0.70 15.29 -20.48
N LEU A 291 -1.52 15.70 -19.50
CA LEU A 291 -2.90 16.13 -19.76
C LEU A 291 -2.98 17.54 -20.35
N VAL A 292 -2.00 18.39 -20.07
CA VAL A 292 -1.89 19.75 -20.64
C VAL A 292 -1.41 19.72 -22.09
N VAL A 293 -0.44 18.84 -22.40
CA VAL A 293 0.09 18.61 -23.75
C VAL A 293 -0.15 17.15 -24.16
N PRO A 294 -1.40 16.79 -24.48
CA PRO A 294 -1.80 15.40 -24.71
C PRO A 294 -1.27 14.81 -26.02
N ASP A 295 -0.94 15.65 -27.01
CA ASP A 295 -0.37 15.21 -28.28
C ASP A 295 0.97 15.91 -28.55
N PRO A 296 2.09 15.25 -28.20
CA PRO A 296 3.43 15.79 -28.44
C PRO A 296 3.76 15.99 -29.93
N ARG A 297 2.98 15.44 -30.87
CA ARG A 297 3.23 15.61 -32.31
C ARG A 297 2.66 16.91 -32.87
N LYS A 298 1.72 17.53 -32.15
CA LYS A 298 1.20 18.84 -32.55
C LYS A 298 2.25 19.90 -32.29
N SER A 299 2.27 20.89 -33.16
CA SER A 299 3.02 22.12 -32.92
C SER A 299 2.27 23.04 -31.96
N LEU A 300 2.96 24.04 -31.42
CA LEU A 300 2.32 25.04 -30.56
C LEU A 300 1.21 25.77 -31.31
N GLU A 301 1.44 26.12 -32.58
CA GLU A 301 0.44 26.77 -33.44
C GLU A 301 -0.77 25.86 -33.74
N ALA A 302 -0.55 24.54 -33.83
CA ALA A 302 -1.62 23.55 -33.99
C ALA A 302 -2.34 23.20 -32.67
N GLY A 303 -2.05 23.90 -31.58
CA GLY A 303 -2.72 23.73 -30.30
C GLY A 303 -2.19 22.56 -29.47
N ALA A 304 -0.87 22.37 -29.43
CA ALA A 304 -0.24 21.37 -28.54
C ALA A 304 -0.62 21.57 -27.06
N VAL A 305 -0.71 22.82 -26.59
CA VAL A 305 -1.20 23.17 -25.24
C VAL A 305 -2.73 23.21 -25.26
N GLU A 306 -3.35 22.08 -24.91
CA GLU A 306 -4.81 21.89 -24.99
C GLU A 306 -5.64 22.96 -24.26
N PRO A 307 -5.34 23.38 -23.02
CA PRO A 307 -6.16 24.36 -22.31
C PRO A 307 -6.20 25.74 -22.99
N TRP A 308 -5.26 26.02 -23.89
CA TRP A 308 -5.16 27.27 -24.64
C TRP A 308 -5.75 27.19 -26.06
N THR A 309 -6.42 26.08 -26.39
CA THR A 309 -7.12 25.91 -27.68
C THR A 309 -8.53 26.50 -27.73
N LYS A 310 -9.06 26.93 -26.57
CA LYS A 310 -10.47 27.37 -26.46
C LYS A 310 -10.60 28.88 -26.73
N PRO A 311 -11.79 29.36 -27.16
CA PRO A 311 -12.03 30.79 -27.37
C PRO A 311 -11.76 31.64 -26.12
N SER A 312 -12.02 31.10 -24.93
CA SER A 312 -11.80 31.80 -23.65
C SER A 312 -10.33 32.02 -23.28
N SER A 313 -9.40 31.31 -23.93
CA SER A 313 -7.96 31.30 -23.62
C SER A 313 -7.12 31.86 -24.78
N GLU A 314 -7.76 32.61 -25.67
CA GLU A 314 -7.12 33.14 -26.88
C GLU A 314 -5.99 34.13 -26.53
N TRP A 315 -6.16 34.90 -25.46
CA TRP A 315 -5.15 35.84 -25.00
C TRP A 315 -3.86 35.12 -24.60
N GLU A 316 -3.95 34.05 -23.78
CA GLU A 316 -2.83 33.25 -23.34
C GLU A 316 -2.11 32.59 -24.52
N PHE A 317 -2.87 32.04 -25.48
CA PHE A 317 -2.31 31.48 -26.72
C PHE A 317 -1.50 32.53 -27.49
N ARG A 318 -2.04 33.74 -27.70
CA ARG A 318 -1.32 34.81 -28.40
C ARG A 318 -0.05 35.22 -27.66
N GLN A 319 -0.08 35.31 -26.34
CA GLN A 319 1.11 35.60 -25.52
C GLN A 319 2.19 34.52 -25.69
N MET A 320 1.81 33.24 -25.68
CA MET A 320 2.73 32.13 -25.92
C MET A 320 3.40 32.20 -27.30
N ILE A 321 2.64 32.47 -28.36
CA ILE A 321 3.20 32.56 -29.71
C ILE A 321 4.13 33.78 -29.83
N GLN A 322 3.76 34.94 -29.28
CA GLN A 322 4.62 36.12 -29.24
C GLN A 322 5.93 35.86 -28.48
N PHE A 323 5.83 35.16 -27.35
CA PHE A 323 6.98 34.73 -26.57
C PHE A 323 7.93 33.83 -27.38
N CYS A 324 7.39 32.81 -28.05
CA CYS A 324 8.17 31.90 -28.89
C CYS A 324 8.90 32.65 -30.01
N ARG A 325 8.24 33.62 -30.66
CA ARG A 325 8.87 34.47 -31.68
C ARG A 325 10.03 35.29 -31.12
N ARG A 326 9.87 35.92 -29.96
CA ARG A 326 10.93 36.71 -29.28
C ARG A 326 12.13 35.84 -28.91
N LYS A 327 11.90 34.60 -28.49
CA LYS A 327 12.95 33.64 -28.11
C LYS A 327 13.47 32.77 -29.24
N LYS A 328 12.98 32.96 -30.46
CA LYS A 328 13.30 32.11 -31.63
C LYS A 328 13.06 30.62 -31.36
N ILE A 329 12.01 30.30 -30.60
CA ILE A 329 11.54 28.93 -30.40
C ILE A 329 10.60 28.59 -31.56
N PRO A 330 10.84 27.50 -32.32
CA PRO A 330 10.00 27.15 -33.46
C PRO A 330 8.61 26.71 -32.97
N ALA A 331 7.57 27.49 -33.30
CA ALA A 331 6.20 27.22 -32.87
C ALA A 331 5.41 26.33 -33.85
N ASP A 332 5.95 26.14 -35.05
CA ASP A 332 5.45 25.35 -36.17
C ASP A 332 5.88 23.87 -36.10
N LYS A 333 6.95 23.57 -35.35
CA LYS A 333 7.44 22.20 -35.15
C LYS A 333 6.64 21.43 -34.09
N PRO A 334 6.53 20.10 -34.24
CA PRO A 334 5.99 19.22 -33.20
C PRO A 334 6.62 19.46 -31.81
N TRP A 335 5.81 19.43 -30.76
CA TRP A 335 6.26 19.58 -29.37
C TRP A 335 7.36 18.59 -28.98
N SER A 336 7.34 17.36 -29.50
CA SER A 336 8.35 16.32 -29.29
C SER A 336 9.72 16.67 -29.88
N GLU A 337 9.76 17.50 -30.92
CA GLU A 337 11.00 17.95 -31.56
C GLU A 337 11.63 19.15 -30.85
N LEU A 338 10.90 19.79 -29.93
CA LEU A 338 11.45 20.86 -29.10
C LEU A 338 12.43 20.30 -28.06
N SER A 339 13.51 21.05 -27.83
CA SER A 339 14.47 20.70 -26.78
C SER A 339 13.80 20.75 -25.40
N GLU A 340 14.31 19.97 -24.45
CA GLU A 340 13.76 19.94 -23.08
C GLU A 340 13.79 21.34 -22.43
N ALA A 341 14.85 22.13 -22.70
CA ALA A 341 14.96 23.50 -22.24
C ALA A 341 13.90 24.44 -22.86
N GLN A 342 13.56 24.25 -24.14
CA GLN A 342 12.48 25.00 -24.80
C GLN A 342 11.12 24.64 -24.18
N ARG A 343 10.84 23.34 -24.01
CA ARG A 343 9.61 22.86 -23.37
C ARG A 343 9.44 23.39 -21.95
N LYS A 344 10.51 23.33 -21.14
CA LYS A 344 10.52 23.88 -19.78
C LYS A 344 10.27 25.38 -19.76
N THR A 345 10.90 26.14 -20.65
CA THR A 345 10.70 27.60 -20.73
C THR A 345 9.25 27.95 -21.10
N ILE A 346 8.59 27.18 -21.97
CA ILE A 346 7.18 27.41 -22.32
C ILE A 346 6.25 27.07 -21.13
N LEU A 347 6.47 25.94 -20.46
CA LEU A 347 5.61 25.50 -19.36
C LEU A 347 5.80 26.34 -18.09
N PHE A 348 7.04 26.63 -17.71
CA PHE A 348 7.40 27.18 -16.40
C PHE A 348 7.89 28.64 -16.46
N GLY A 349 8.06 29.20 -17.66
CA GLY A 349 8.68 30.51 -17.85
C GLY A 349 10.17 30.51 -17.56
N ALA A 350 10.77 31.71 -17.58
CA ALA A 350 12.17 31.95 -17.24
C ALA A 350 12.30 33.23 -16.39
N LYS A 351 13.28 33.26 -15.48
CA LYS A 351 13.49 34.41 -14.58
C LYS A 351 13.84 35.67 -15.38
N GLY A 352 13.13 36.76 -15.09
CA GLY A 352 13.38 38.08 -15.70
C GLY A 352 12.66 38.30 -17.03
N GLU A 353 11.70 37.46 -17.40
CA GLU A 353 11.00 37.54 -18.67
C GLU A 353 9.51 37.87 -18.49
N GLU A 354 9.01 38.82 -19.28
CA GLU A 354 7.58 39.11 -19.38
C GLU A 354 6.90 38.04 -20.24
N TYR A 355 6.57 36.91 -19.61
CA TYR A 355 5.79 35.83 -20.20
C TYR A 355 4.90 35.22 -19.13
N PHE A 356 3.59 35.28 -19.35
CA PHE A 356 2.62 34.57 -18.52
C PHE A 356 2.60 33.10 -18.96
N SER A 357 3.37 32.27 -18.26
CA SER A 357 3.59 30.87 -18.61
C SER A 357 2.37 29.99 -18.37
N VAL A 358 2.40 28.76 -18.89
CA VAL A 358 1.35 27.77 -18.63
C VAL A 358 1.22 27.49 -17.13
N LYS A 359 2.35 27.44 -16.41
CA LYS A 359 2.36 27.32 -14.96
C LYS A 359 1.75 28.53 -14.26
N ASP A 360 2.07 29.75 -14.70
CA ASP A 360 1.48 30.96 -14.11
C ASP A 360 -0.04 31.00 -14.28
N PHE A 361 -0.54 30.53 -15.44
CA PHE A 361 -1.97 30.35 -15.69
C PHE A 361 -2.61 29.41 -14.68
N TYR A 362 -2.02 28.24 -14.43
CA TYR A 362 -2.54 27.31 -13.42
C TYR A 362 -2.41 27.86 -11.99
N ASP A 363 -1.28 28.46 -11.61
CA ASP A 363 -1.07 29.08 -10.30
C ASP A 363 -2.09 30.22 -10.04
N PHE A 364 -2.46 30.96 -11.08
CA PHE A 364 -3.54 31.96 -11.03
C PHE A 364 -4.92 31.32 -10.82
N LEU A 365 -5.23 30.22 -11.51
CA LEU A 365 -6.47 29.47 -11.33
C LEU A 365 -6.56 28.83 -9.94
N GLU A 366 -5.45 28.35 -9.37
CA GLU A 366 -5.43 27.76 -8.03
C GLU A 366 -5.86 28.75 -6.95
N LYS A 367 -5.49 30.03 -7.09
CA LYS A 367 -5.97 31.13 -6.22
C LYS A 367 -7.49 31.37 -6.33
N LYS A 368 -8.13 30.89 -7.39
CA LYS A 368 -9.57 31.05 -7.68
C LYS A 368 -10.40 29.77 -7.49
N THR A 369 -9.84 28.77 -6.80
CA THR A 369 -10.50 27.48 -6.51
C THR A 369 -11.80 27.59 -5.69
N TYR A 370 -12.10 28.73 -5.08
CA TYR A 370 -13.40 29.01 -4.47
C TYR A 370 -14.55 29.01 -5.50
N LYS A 371 -14.27 29.21 -6.80
CA LYS A 371 -15.26 29.14 -7.88
C LYS A 371 -15.43 27.69 -8.39
N MET A 372 -16.66 27.19 -8.41
CA MET A 372 -16.96 25.80 -8.82
C MET A 372 -16.46 25.45 -10.24
N HIS A 373 -16.69 26.32 -11.23
CA HIS A 373 -16.25 26.07 -12.61
C HIS A 373 -14.72 26.01 -12.74
N VAL A 374 -13.97 26.77 -11.92
CA VAL A 374 -12.50 26.71 -11.88
C VAL A 374 -12.05 25.36 -11.33
N ARG A 375 -12.70 24.84 -10.28
CA ARG A 375 -12.42 23.49 -9.76
C ARG A 375 -12.67 22.40 -10.80
N ILE A 376 -13.79 22.49 -11.52
CA ILE A 376 -14.13 21.53 -12.59
C ILE A 376 -13.08 21.59 -13.70
N PHE A 377 -12.67 22.80 -14.11
CA PHE A 377 -11.61 22.98 -15.10
C PHE A 377 -10.29 22.35 -14.64
N LEU A 378 -9.80 22.72 -13.43
CA LEU A 378 -8.56 22.18 -12.87
C LEU A 378 -8.60 20.66 -12.73
N SER A 379 -9.75 20.07 -12.40
CA SER A 379 -9.88 18.61 -12.26
C SER A 379 -9.59 17.83 -13.55
N LYS A 380 -9.73 18.46 -14.72
CA LYS A 380 -9.44 17.83 -16.03
C LYS A 380 -7.95 17.69 -16.31
N TYR A 381 -7.11 18.53 -15.72
CA TYR A 381 -5.66 18.60 -15.96
C TYR A 381 -4.84 18.23 -14.72
N ARG A 382 -5.50 17.83 -13.63
CA ARG A 382 -4.83 17.40 -12.41
C ARG A 382 -4.66 15.90 -12.41
N GLY A 383 -3.43 15.47 -12.23
CA GLY A 383 -3.06 14.07 -12.03
C GLY A 383 -2.53 13.83 -10.63
N TYR A 384 -2.30 12.56 -10.32
CA TYR A 384 -1.58 12.16 -9.13
C TYR A 384 -0.15 11.81 -9.52
N ILE A 385 0.81 12.63 -9.12
CA ILE A 385 2.22 12.33 -9.33
C ILE A 385 2.86 11.83 -8.02
N PRO A 386 3.90 10.96 -8.10
CA PRO A 386 4.73 10.62 -6.96
C PRO A 386 5.22 11.89 -6.23
N CYS A 387 5.18 11.87 -4.90
CA CYS A 387 5.66 13.00 -4.12
C CYS A 387 7.18 13.13 -4.28
N SER A 388 7.65 14.30 -4.73
CA SER A 388 9.07 14.62 -4.89
C SER A 388 9.87 14.51 -3.59
N ASP A 389 9.28 14.91 -2.47
CA ASP A 389 9.99 15.08 -1.20
C ASP A 389 10.30 13.74 -0.54
N CYS A 390 9.43 12.75 -0.72
CA CYS A 390 9.61 11.41 -0.15
C CYS A 390 9.82 10.32 -1.20
N GLY A 391 9.81 10.63 -2.50
CA GLY A 391 9.92 9.64 -3.57
C GLY A 391 8.83 8.56 -3.51
N ALA A 392 7.61 8.93 -3.12
CA ALA A 392 6.48 8.02 -2.85
C ALA A 392 6.62 7.03 -1.67
N THR A 393 7.69 7.13 -0.86
CA THR A 393 7.87 6.31 0.36
C THR A 393 6.82 6.58 1.44
N ARG A 394 6.14 7.74 1.37
CA ARG A 394 5.13 8.24 2.33
C ARG A 394 5.69 8.63 3.70
N LEU A 395 6.96 8.37 3.96
CA LEU A 395 7.58 8.52 5.27
C LEU A 395 8.54 9.70 5.32
N LYS A 396 8.86 10.16 6.53
CA LYS A 396 9.91 11.15 6.78
C LYS A 396 11.31 10.52 6.65
N PRO A 397 12.34 11.35 6.36
CA PRO A 397 13.73 10.89 6.33
C PRO A 397 14.17 10.17 7.61
N ASP A 398 13.72 10.62 8.79
CA ASP A 398 14.07 9.99 10.07
C ASP A 398 13.59 8.53 10.18
N ALA A 399 12.47 8.18 9.55
CA ALA A 399 12.00 6.80 9.50
C ALA A 399 12.81 5.96 8.49
N LEU A 400 13.22 6.57 7.38
CA LEU A 400 14.05 5.95 6.34
C LEU A 400 15.53 5.84 6.74
N ALA A 401 15.92 6.49 7.85
CA ALA A 401 17.23 6.33 8.45
C ALA A 401 17.39 4.98 9.18
N VAL A 402 16.28 4.33 9.53
CA VAL A 402 16.30 3.06 10.29
C VAL A 402 16.29 1.87 9.34
N ARG A 403 17.17 0.90 9.60
CA ARG A 403 17.34 -0.30 8.77
C ARG A 403 17.29 -1.57 9.61
N VAL A 404 16.66 -2.61 9.06
CA VAL A 404 16.70 -3.99 9.58
C VAL A 404 17.36 -4.86 8.52
N SER A 405 18.48 -5.50 8.87
CA SER A 405 19.29 -6.29 7.93
C SER A 405 19.60 -5.57 6.61
N GLY A 406 19.93 -4.27 6.71
CA GLY A 406 20.34 -3.43 5.57
C GLY A 406 19.21 -2.73 4.81
N LEU A 407 17.94 -3.09 5.02
CA LEU A 407 16.80 -2.47 4.34
C LEU A 407 16.01 -1.54 5.25
N THR A 408 15.53 -0.43 4.69
CA THR A 408 14.52 0.43 5.31
C THR A 408 13.14 -0.24 5.29
N ILE A 409 12.20 0.27 6.11
CA ILE A 409 10.85 -0.29 6.16
C ILE A 409 10.13 -0.18 4.81
N HIS A 410 10.34 0.92 4.08
CA HIS A 410 9.72 1.10 2.77
C HIS A 410 10.29 0.12 1.74
N GLU A 411 11.62 -0.04 1.67
CA GLU A 411 12.25 -1.00 0.76
C GLU A 411 11.77 -2.43 1.04
N MET A 412 11.68 -2.82 2.32
CA MET A 412 11.14 -4.12 2.70
C MET A 412 9.67 -4.29 2.28
N MET A 413 8.85 -3.26 2.43
CA MET A 413 7.45 -3.28 2.00
C MET A 413 7.28 -3.28 0.47
N ASP A 414 8.26 -2.77 -0.28
CA ASP A 414 8.20 -2.64 -1.74
C ASP A 414 8.66 -3.91 -2.46
N LEU A 415 9.36 -4.81 -1.76
CA LEU A 415 9.61 -6.17 -2.24
C LEU A 415 8.31 -6.86 -2.66
N SER A 416 8.39 -7.73 -3.67
CA SER A 416 7.31 -8.67 -3.95
C SER A 416 7.08 -9.55 -2.71
N ILE A 417 5.85 -9.99 -2.46
CA ILE A 417 5.53 -10.86 -1.32
C ILE A 417 6.37 -12.15 -1.35
N GLU A 418 6.68 -12.66 -2.54
CA GLU A 418 7.59 -13.79 -2.72
C GLU A 418 9.01 -13.47 -2.21
N ASP A 419 9.57 -12.33 -2.60
CA ASP A 419 10.92 -11.91 -2.19
C ASP A 419 10.96 -11.50 -0.72
N LEU A 420 9.89 -10.85 -0.23
CA LEU A 420 9.70 -10.49 1.16
C LEU A 420 9.68 -11.74 2.04
N TYR A 421 8.97 -12.79 1.61
CA TYR A 421 8.95 -14.08 2.33
C TYR A 421 10.36 -14.64 2.47
N ARG A 422 11.12 -14.71 1.36
CA ARG A 422 12.51 -15.20 1.36
C ARG A 422 13.41 -14.34 2.25
N PHE A 423 13.25 -13.02 2.19
CA PHE A 423 14.00 -12.08 3.02
C PHE A 423 13.74 -12.34 4.51
N ILE A 424 12.46 -12.50 4.90
CA ILE A 424 12.07 -12.78 6.28
C ILE A 424 12.61 -14.14 6.76
N GLU A 425 12.61 -15.17 5.93
CA GLU A 425 13.23 -16.47 6.31
C GLU A 425 14.74 -16.36 6.56
N GLY A 426 15.41 -15.45 5.84
CA GLY A 426 16.82 -15.15 5.99
C GLY A 426 17.17 -14.25 7.18
N LEU A 427 16.19 -13.62 7.84
CA LEU A 427 16.46 -12.70 8.95
C LEU A 427 17.15 -13.41 10.10
N ARG A 428 18.19 -12.77 10.62
CA ARG A 428 18.92 -13.19 11.82
C ARG A 428 19.00 -12.01 12.77
N PHE A 429 18.66 -12.25 14.02
CA PHE A 429 18.69 -11.24 15.07
C PHE A 429 19.82 -11.55 16.04
N ARG A 430 20.32 -10.51 16.72
CA ARG A 430 21.30 -10.68 17.80
C ARG A 430 20.63 -11.47 18.93
N PRO A 431 21.38 -12.30 19.69
CA PRO A 431 20.81 -13.05 20.81
C PRO A 431 20.07 -12.17 21.82
N GLU A 432 20.59 -10.98 22.09
CA GLU A 432 20.01 -9.97 23.00
C GLU A 432 18.65 -9.43 22.52
N ASP A 433 18.45 -9.34 21.21
CA ASP A 433 17.21 -8.82 20.61
C ASP A 433 16.19 -9.93 20.33
N HIS A 434 16.66 -11.18 20.15
CA HIS A 434 15.87 -12.30 19.65
C HIS A 434 14.59 -12.53 20.47
N GLU A 435 14.71 -12.63 21.79
CA GLU A 435 13.57 -12.88 22.69
C GLU A 435 12.49 -11.79 22.57
N ARG A 436 12.89 -10.54 22.33
CA ARG A 436 11.97 -9.40 22.22
C ARG A 436 11.28 -9.28 20.85
N VAL A 437 11.87 -9.86 19.82
CA VAL A 437 11.41 -9.72 18.42
C VAL A 437 10.78 -10.98 17.85
N GLU A 438 11.10 -12.15 18.40
CA GLU A 438 10.65 -13.45 17.91
C GLU A 438 9.12 -13.54 17.76
N PRO A 439 8.28 -13.14 18.73
CA PRO A 439 6.82 -13.22 18.56
C PRO A 439 6.30 -12.39 17.38
N VAL A 440 6.86 -11.18 17.21
CA VAL A 440 6.51 -10.27 16.12
C VAL A 440 7.00 -10.83 14.78
N TYR A 441 8.23 -11.35 14.76
CA TYR A 441 8.83 -11.96 13.58
C TYR A 441 8.03 -13.17 13.08
N LEU A 442 7.64 -14.08 13.99
CA LEU A 442 6.84 -15.26 13.64
C LEU A 442 5.48 -14.88 13.05
N GLU A 443 4.85 -13.83 13.59
CA GLU A 443 3.56 -13.37 13.08
C GLU A 443 3.69 -12.72 11.69
N ILE A 444 4.74 -11.94 11.44
CA ILE A 444 5.05 -11.41 10.09
C ILE A 444 5.28 -12.58 9.13
N LYS A 445 6.13 -13.55 9.51
CA LYS A 445 6.45 -14.72 8.68
C LYS A 445 5.19 -15.50 8.31
N LYS A 446 4.30 -15.76 9.28
CA LYS A 446 3.03 -16.46 9.10
C LYS A 446 2.11 -15.73 8.11
N ARG A 447 1.92 -14.42 8.28
CA ARG A 447 1.02 -13.63 7.41
C ARG A 447 1.55 -13.46 5.99
N VAL A 448 2.85 -13.22 5.83
CA VAL A 448 3.49 -13.14 4.51
C VAL A 448 3.41 -14.50 3.81
N ARG A 449 3.57 -15.62 4.53
CA ARG A 449 3.36 -16.97 4.00
C ARG A 449 1.95 -17.13 3.44
N PHE A 450 0.92 -16.76 4.18
CA PHE A 450 -0.46 -16.88 3.70
C PHE A 450 -0.73 -16.04 2.46
N LEU A 451 -0.19 -14.82 2.37
CA LEU A 451 -0.30 -14.01 1.15
C LEU A 451 0.36 -14.68 -0.06
N LYS A 452 1.53 -15.30 0.14
CA LYS A 452 2.20 -16.08 -0.90
C LYS A 452 1.36 -17.30 -1.30
N GLU A 453 0.86 -18.06 -0.31
CA GLU A 453 0.05 -19.25 -0.50
C GLU A 453 -1.30 -18.96 -1.15
N VAL A 454 -1.89 -17.77 -1.00
CA VAL A 454 -3.11 -17.41 -1.75
C VAL A 454 -2.80 -16.91 -3.18
N GLY A 455 -1.57 -17.07 -3.66
CA GLY A 455 -1.17 -16.70 -5.02
C GLY A 455 -0.97 -15.20 -5.24
N LEU A 456 -0.73 -14.41 -4.18
CA LEU A 456 -0.47 -12.97 -4.27
C LEU A 456 1.02 -12.62 -4.21
N GLY A 457 1.91 -13.60 -4.43
CA GLY A 457 3.37 -13.42 -4.37
C GLY A 457 3.94 -12.28 -5.25
N TYR A 458 3.24 -11.91 -6.32
CA TYR A 458 3.64 -10.83 -7.25
C TYR A 458 3.31 -9.42 -6.76
N LEU A 459 2.48 -9.27 -5.72
CA LEU A 459 2.15 -7.96 -5.15
C LEU A 459 3.21 -7.54 -4.13
N SER A 460 3.28 -6.24 -3.86
CA SER A 460 4.06 -5.66 -2.76
C SER A 460 3.13 -5.14 -1.66
N LEU A 461 3.65 -4.93 -0.45
CA LEU A 461 2.87 -4.36 0.66
C LEU A 461 2.55 -2.86 0.45
N THR A 462 3.32 -2.17 -0.41
CA THR A 462 3.11 -0.77 -0.81
C THR A 462 1.95 -0.58 -1.80
N ARG A 463 1.51 -1.66 -2.47
CA ARG A 463 0.43 -1.64 -3.46
C ARG A 463 -0.85 -1.04 -2.87
N LEU A 464 -1.42 -0.05 -3.57
CA LEU A 464 -2.63 0.63 -3.14
C LEU A 464 -3.86 -0.28 -3.18
N SER A 465 -4.65 -0.30 -2.10
CA SER A 465 -5.85 -1.12 -1.98
C SER A 465 -6.87 -0.88 -3.08
N ARG A 466 -7.05 0.39 -3.49
CA ARG A 466 -8.00 0.78 -4.54
C ARG A 466 -7.64 0.29 -5.94
N THR A 467 -6.40 -0.18 -6.17
CA THR A 467 -5.94 -0.65 -7.48
C THR A 467 -5.96 -2.18 -7.60
N LEU A 468 -6.43 -2.86 -6.56
CA LEU A 468 -6.62 -4.30 -6.55
C LEU A 468 -7.91 -4.67 -7.27
N SER A 469 -7.86 -5.73 -8.04
CA SER A 469 -9.01 -6.42 -8.59
C SER A 469 -9.85 -7.08 -7.49
N GLY A 470 -11.12 -7.38 -7.78
CA GLY A 470 -12.01 -8.03 -6.81
C GLY A 470 -11.44 -9.35 -6.28
N GLY A 471 -10.92 -10.21 -7.16
CA GLY A 471 -10.28 -11.46 -6.76
C GLY A 471 -9.00 -11.27 -5.93
N GLU A 472 -8.21 -10.22 -6.17
CA GLU A 472 -7.07 -9.90 -5.30
C GLU A 472 -7.51 -9.48 -3.90
N VAL A 473 -8.53 -8.62 -3.81
CA VAL A 473 -9.11 -8.19 -2.52
C VAL A 473 -9.65 -9.38 -1.74
N GLN A 474 -10.41 -10.24 -2.40
CA GLN A 474 -10.95 -11.46 -1.80
C GLN A 474 -9.86 -12.37 -1.23
N ARG A 475 -8.79 -12.60 -2.00
CA ARG A 475 -7.65 -13.42 -1.54
C ARG A 475 -6.88 -12.78 -0.40
N ILE A 476 -6.77 -11.44 -0.36
CA ILE A 476 -6.22 -10.73 0.80
C ILE A 476 -7.09 -10.94 2.04
N HIS A 477 -8.42 -10.83 1.92
CA HIS A 477 -9.33 -11.08 3.05
C HIS A 477 -9.27 -12.53 3.54
N LEU A 478 -9.15 -13.49 2.63
CA LEU A 478 -8.93 -14.90 2.98
C LEU A 478 -7.61 -15.09 3.74
N ALA A 479 -6.51 -14.54 3.23
CA ALA A 479 -5.20 -14.59 3.90
C ALA A 479 -5.23 -13.94 5.29
N SER A 480 -5.91 -12.80 5.42
CA SER A 480 -6.10 -12.10 6.69
C SER A 480 -6.90 -12.93 7.69
N SER A 481 -7.95 -13.61 7.22
CA SER A 481 -8.78 -14.51 8.03
C SER A 481 -8.00 -15.75 8.52
N LEU A 482 -7.14 -16.33 7.69
CA LEU A 482 -6.21 -17.39 8.11
C LEU A 482 -5.17 -16.87 9.10
N GLY A 483 -4.76 -15.61 8.96
CA GLY A 483 -3.85 -14.92 9.87
C GLY A 483 -4.43 -14.70 11.27
N SER A 484 -5.70 -14.27 11.36
CA SER A 484 -6.36 -13.89 12.62
C SER A 484 -6.66 -15.07 13.56
N ALA A 485 -6.57 -16.31 13.08
CA ALA A 485 -6.73 -17.54 13.87
C ALA A 485 -8.08 -17.60 14.65
N LEU A 486 -9.15 -17.08 14.05
CA LEU A 486 -10.50 -17.22 14.60
C LEU A 486 -10.97 -18.67 14.49
N VAL A 487 -11.70 -19.14 15.50
CA VAL A 487 -12.32 -20.46 15.60
C VAL A 487 -13.81 -20.32 15.88
N ASP A 488 -14.59 -21.39 15.66
CA ASP A 488 -16.04 -21.41 15.87
C ASP A 488 -16.78 -20.25 15.16
N THR A 489 -16.26 -19.85 13.98
CA THR A 489 -16.81 -18.77 13.16
C THR A 489 -17.45 -19.34 11.89
N LEU A 490 -18.52 -18.69 11.40
CA LEU A 490 -19.14 -18.97 10.11
C LEU A 490 -18.54 -18.06 9.03
N TYR A 491 -17.77 -18.63 8.11
CA TYR A 491 -17.28 -17.90 6.95
C TYR A 491 -18.21 -18.09 5.76
N VAL A 492 -18.65 -17.00 5.15
CA VAL A 492 -19.50 -17.00 3.96
C VAL A 492 -18.76 -16.33 2.80
N LEU A 493 -18.51 -17.06 1.71
CA LEU A 493 -17.73 -16.60 0.57
C LEU A 493 -18.55 -16.58 -0.72
N ASP A 494 -18.39 -15.52 -1.52
CA ASP A 494 -19.08 -15.36 -2.81
C ASP A 494 -18.13 -15.62 -3.97
N GLU A 495 -18.35 -16.71 -4.70
CA GLU A 495 -17.62 -17.11 -5.91
C GLU A 495 -16.10 -16.81 -5.85
N PRO A 496 -15.35 -17.39 -4.88
CA PRO A 496 -13.94 -17.07 -4.69
C PRO A 496 -13.01 -17.49 -5.83
N SER A 497 -13.50 -18.28 -6.78
CA SER A 497 -12.78 -18.59 -8.02
C SER A 497 -12.82 -17.45 -9.06
N ILE A 498 -13.63 -16.40 -8.88
CA ILE A 498 -13.73 -15.28 -9.85
C ILE A 498 -12.36 -14.66 -10.13
N GLY A 499 -12.00 -14.62 -11.41
CA GLY A 499 -10.75 -14.00 -11.87
C GLY A 499 -9.48 -14.76 -11.45
N LEU A 500 -9.64 -15.98 -10.92
CA LEU A 500 -8.56 -16.92 -10.65
C LEU A 500 -8.29 -17.78 -11.89
N HIS A 501 -7.05 -18.19 -12.08
CA HIS A 501 -6.70 -19.14 -13.14
C HIS A 501 -6.94 -20.56 -12.63
N GLU A 502 -7.36 -21.48 -13.50
CA GLU A 502 -7.69 -22.88 -13.13
C GLU A 502 -6.55 -23.56 -12.34
N ARG A 503 -5.29 -23.34 -12.74
CA ARG A 503 -4.09 -23.79 -12.01
C ARG A 503 -4.06 -23.38 -10.53
N ASP A 504 -4.58 -22.21 -10.20
CA ASP A 504 -4.49 -21.65 -8.85
C ASP A 504 -5.75 -22.03 -8.01
N ASN A 505 -6.70 -22.78 -8.59
CA ASN A 505 -7.95 -23.18 -7.93
C ASN A 505 -7.72 -24.26 -6.84
N ASP A 506 -6.85 -25.24 -7.11
CA ASP A 506 -6.48 -26.28 -6.13
C ASP A 506 -5.92 -25.69 -4.83
N LEU A 507 -5.22 -24.56 -4.96
CA LEU A 507 -4.63 -23.82 -3.86
C LEU A 507 -5.69 -23.14 -3.01
N LEU A 508 -6.67 -22.49 -3.65
CA LEU A 508 -7.82 -21.91 -2.98
C LEU A 508 -8.62 -22.98 -2.21
N ILE A 509 -8.89 -24.13 -2.84
CA ILE A 509 -9.58 -25.25 -2.22
C ILE A 509 -8.83 -25.71 -0.95
N ARG A 510 -7.51 -25.85 -1.02
CA ARG A 510 -6.68 -26.22 0.14
C ARG A 510 -6.84 -25.21 1.28
N LEU A 511 -6.78 -23.92 0.98
CA LEU A 511 -6.89 -22.85 1.98
C LEU A 511 -8.27 -22.80 2.64
N LEU A 512 -9.34 -23.09 1.90
CA LEU A 512 -10.69 -23.19 2.45
C LEU A 512 -10.82 -24.41 3.39
N LYS A 513 -10.17 -25.53 3.05
CA LYS A 513 -10.08 -26.70 3.93
C LYS A 513 -9.27 -26.37 5.19
N GLU A 514 -8.14 -25.69 5.07
CA GLU A 514 -7.36 -25.23 6.23
C GLU A 514 -8.20 -24.30 7.14
N LEU A 515 -8.97 -23.37 6.55
CA LEU A 515 -9.85 -22.49 7.31
C LEU A 515 -10.92 -23.27 8.09
N ARG A 516 -11.49 -24.30 7.45
CA ARG A 516 -12.42 -25.24 8.10
C ARG A 516 -11.72 -26.04 9.20
N ASP A 517 -10.54 -26.58 8.93
CA ASP A 517 -9.79 -27.47 9.83
C ASP A 517 -9.29 -26.74 11.10
N LEU A 518 -9.19 -25.41 11.06
CA LEU A 518 -9.01 -24.56 12.26
C LEU A 518 -10.21 -24.61 13.23
N GLY A 519 -11.33 -25.22 12.84
CA GLY A 519 -12.54 -25.34 13.64
C GLY A 519 -13.65 -24.38 13.20
N ASN A 520 -13.63 -23.91 11.96
CA ASN A 520 -14.65 -23.00 11.42
C ASN A 520 -15.62 -23.72 10.50
N THR A 521 -16.82 -23.14 10.35
CA THR A 521 -17.79 -23.59 9.33
C THR A 521 -17.63 -22.68 8.12
N VAL A 522 -17.44 -23.26 6.93
CA VAL A 522 -17.18 -22.49 5.71
C VAL A 522 -18.31 -22.76 4.72
N VAL A 523 -18.91 -21.70 4.21
CA VAL A 523 -20.04 -21.73 3.27
C VAL A 523 -19.63 -20.94 2.04
N VAL A 524 -19.60 -21.59 0.88
CA VAL A 524 -19.12 -20.98 -0.37
C VAL A 524 -20.22 -21.02 -1.41
N VAL A 525 -20.55 -19.89 -2.03
CA VAL A 525 -21.39 -19.84 -3.23
C VAL A 525 -20.49 -20.08 -4.44
N GLU A 526 -20.68 -21.17 -5.18
CA GLU A 526 -19.81 -21.52 -6.31
C GLU A 526 -20.50 -22.28 -7.45
N HIS A 527 -19.86 -22.18 -8.61
CA HIS A 527 -20.20 -22.86 -9.85
C HIS A 527 -19.03 -23.66 -10.42
N ASP A 528 -17.83 -23.46 -9.90
CA ASP A 528 -16.67 -24.23 -10.30
C ASP A 528 -16.78 -25.70 -9.89
N ARG A 529 -16.48 -26.59 -10.85
CA ARG A 529 -16.60 -28.03 -10.66
C ARG A 529 -15.67 -28.55 -9.57
N ALA A 530 -14.40 -28.13 -9.57
CA ALA A 530 -13.42 -28.63 -8.60
C ALA A 530 -13.76 -28.19 -7.17
N MET A 531 -14.30 -26.97 -7.00
CA MET A 531 -14.77 -26.51 -5.69
C MET A 531 -15.97 -27.33 -5.19
N ILE A 532 -16.97 -27.55 -6.05
CA ILE A 532 -18.15 -28.37 -5.71
C ILE A 532 -17.71 -29.80 -5.33
N GLU A 533 -16.76 -30.38 -6.07
CA GLU A 533 -16.21 -31.71 -5.80
C GLU A 533 -15.42 -31.78 -4.47
N ALA A 534 -14.83 -30.66 -4.04
CA ALA A 534 -14.02 -30.58 -2.84
C ALA A 534 -14.82 -30.35 -1.54
N ALA A 535 -16.11 -30.02 -1.66
CA ALA A 535 -17.00 -29.75 -0.54
C ALA A 535 -17.25 -31.00 0.33
N ASP A 536 -17.46 -30.80 1.62
CA ASP A 536 -17.96 -31.86 2.50
C ASP A 536 -19.44 -32.14 2.18
N GLU A 537 -20.22 -31.08 1.95
CA GLU A 537 -21.61 -31.14 1.50
C GLU A 537 -21.92 -30.05 0.48
N VAL A 538 -22.80 -30.38 -0.47
CA VAL A 538 -23.29 -29.48 -1.53
C VAL A 538 -24.76 -29.22 -1.31
N LEU A 539 -25.17 -27.96 -1.44
CA LEU A 539 -26.57 -27.53 -1.46
C LEU A 539 -26.89 -26.99 -2.86
N ASP A 540 -27.79 -27.65 -3.58
CA ASP A 540 -28.21 -27.21 -4.91
C ASP A 540 -29.57 -26.50 -4.84
N LEU A 541 -29.59 -25.24 -5.27
CA LEU A 541 -30.78 -24.39 -5.30
C LEU A 541 -31.30 -24.19 -6.72
N GLY A 542 -32.61 -24.32 -6.91
CA GLY A 542 -33.24 -24.11 -8.21
C GLY A 542 -34.75 -24.37 -8.17
N PRO A 543 -35.35 -24.96 -9.22
CA PRO A 543 -34.75 -25.41 -10.49
C PRO A 543 -34.45 -24.30 -11.51
N GLN A 544 -35.01 -23.10 -11.32
CA GLN A 544 -34.79 -21.93 -12.18
C GLN A 544 -34.33 -20.73 -11.34
N GLY A 545 -34.06 -19.60 -11.99
CA GLY A 545 -33.84 -18.32 -11.32
C GLY A 545 -35.14 -17.56 -11.04
N GLY A 546 -35.07 -16.55 -10.17
CA GLY A 546 -36.19 -15.64 -9.89
C GLY A 546 -37.31 -16.32 -9.11
N GLU A 547 -38.57 -15.98 -9.42
CA GLU A 547 -39.75 -16.49 -8.68
C GLU A 547 -39.90 -18.02 -8.70
N LYS A 548 -39.36 -18.66 -9.74
CA LYS A 548 -39.38 -20.12 -9.96
C LYS A 548 -38.18 -20.84 -9.32
N GLY A 549 -37.28 -20.10 -8.68
CA GLY A 549 -36.18 -20.63 -7.87
C GLY A 549 -36.55 -20.79 -6.40
N GLY A 550 -35.52 -20.75 -5.56
CA GLY A 550 -35.66 -20.70 -4.10
C GLY A 550 -36.02 -22.02 -3.44
N ARG A 551 -35.94 -23.15 -4.17
CA ARG A 551 -36.15 -24.49 -3.61
C ARG A 551 -34.82 -25.21 -3.46
N LEU A 552 -34.67 -25.94 -2.36
CA LEU A 552 -33.58 -26.89 -2.17
C LEU A 552 -33.87 -28.16 -2.97
N LEU A 553 -33.05 -28.42 -3.99
CA LEU A 553 -33.19 -29.59 -4.86
C LEU A 553 -32.39 -30.79 -4.33
N PHE A 554 -31.27 -30.50 -3.68
CA PHE A 554 -30.36 -31.50 -3.14
C PHE A 554 -29.55 -30.91 -1.98
N GLN A 555 -29.31 -31.73 -0.96
CA GLN A 555 -28.33 -31.50 0.09
C GLN A 555 -27.60 -32.82 0.37
N GLY A 556 -26.27 -32.78 0.41
CA GLY A 556 -25.44 -33.91 0.83
C GLY A 556 -24.11 -33.99 0.09
N PRO A 557 -23.41 -35.14 0.16
CA PRO A 557 -22.14 -35.33 -0.54
C PRO A 557 -22.30 -35.18 -2.06
N VAL A 558 -21.34 -34.52 -2.72
CA VAL A 558 -21.37 -34.26 -4.18
C VAL A 558 -21.62 -35.51 -5.03
N LYS A 559 -21.07 -36.66 -4.63
CA LYS A 559 -21.25 -37.96 -5.32
C LYS A 559 -22.71 -38.38 -5.47
N ASP A 560 -23.58 -37.92 -4.57
CA ASP A 560 -24.99 -38.28 -4.52
C ASP A 560 -25.88 -37.28 -5.28
N ILE A 561 -25.35 -36.16 -5.76
CA ILE A 561 -26.11 -35.11 -6.49
C ILE A 561 -26.78 -35.64 -7.76
N VAL A 562 -26.18 -36.66 -8.39
CA VAL A 562 -26.71 -37.32 -9.59
C VAL A 562 -28.04 -38.05 -9.33
N ARG A 563 -28.37 -38.31 -8.06
CA ARG A 563 -29.66 -38.92 -7.67
C ARG A 563 -30.81 -37.91 -7.64
N ALA A 564 -30.51 -36.61 -7.77
CA ALA A 564 -31.51 -35.54 -7.85
C ALA A 564 -31.77 -35.16 -9.31
N PRO A 565 -32.72 -35.79 -10.03
CA PRO A 565 -32.93 -35.57 -11.46
C PRO A 565 -33.37 -34.13 -11.80
N GLN A 566 -33.94 -33.42 -10.83
CA GLN A 566 -34.35 -32.01 -10.99
C GLN A 566 -33.17 -31.03 -10.87
N SER A 567 -32.01 -31.49 -10.37
CA SER A 567 -30.79 -30.69 -10.27
C SER A 567 -30.13 -30.54 -11.63
N LEU A 568 -30.12 -29.32 -12.19
CA LEU A 568 -29.33 -29.03 -13.40
C LEU A 568 -27.85 -29.28 -13.15
N THR A 569 -27.35 -28.93 -11.96
CA THR A 569 -25.98 -29.22 -11.53
C THR A 569 -25.71 -30.73 -11.61
N GLY A 570 -26.59 -31.56 -11.04
CA GLY A 570 -26.50 -33.02 -11.12
C GLY A 570 -26.54 -33.58 -12.55
N GLN A 571 -27.28 -32.94 -13.46
CA GLN A 571 -27.29 -33.31 -14.88
C GLN A 571 -25.95 -33.02 -15.58
N TYR A 572 -25.26 -31.94 -15.24
CA TYR A 572 -23.90 -31.67 -15.73
C TYR A 572 -22.86 -32.62 -15.12
N PHE A 573 -23.02 -32.97 -13.83
CA PHE A 573 -22.11 -33.91 -13.15
C PHE A 573 -22.24 -35.35 -13.66
N SER A 574 -23.46 -35.77 -14.01
CA SER A 574 -23.73 -37.09 -14.60
C SER A 574 -23.40 -37.19 -16.09
N GLY A 575 -23.09 -36.07 -16.76
CA GLY A 575 -22.89 -36.02 -18.22
C GLY A 575 -24.19 -36.08 -19.03
N ALA A 576 -25.36 -36.05 -18.39
CA ALA A 576 -26.64 -35.94 -19.08
C ALA A 576 -26.78 -34.61 -19.84
N MET A 577 -26.13 -33.56 -19.34
CA MET A 577 -25.94 -32.27 -20.02
C MET A 577 -24.45 -31.98 -20.21
N GLU A 578 -24.09 -31.52 -21.40
CA GLU A 578 -22.72 -31.12 -21.73
C GLU A 578 -22.70 -29.89 -22.64
N ILE A 579 -21.68 -29.04 -22.46
CA ILE A 579 -21.44 -27.90 -23.37
C ILE A 579 -20.79 -28.43 -24.65
N LYS A 580 -21.58 -28.60 -25.70
CA LYS A 580 -21.10 -29.06 -27.01
C LYS A 580 -20.13 -28.04 -27.62
N ARG A 581 -18.84 -28.37 -27.66
CA ARG A 581 -17.81 -27.58 -28.35
C ARG A 581 -17.99 -27.76 -29.87
N ARG A 582 -18.65 -26.79 -30.52
CA ARG A 582 -18.64 -26.72 -31.99
C ARG A 582 -17.31 -26.15 -32.46
N THR A 583 -16.44 -27.00 -33.01
CA THR A 583 -15.26 -26.57 -33.75
C THR A 583 -15.73 -26.04 -35.11
N LEU A 584 -16.23 -24.80 -35.15
CA LEU A 584 -16.41 -24.12 -36.42
C LEU A 584 -15.02 -23.95 -37.03
N GLY A 585 -14.74 -24.65 -38.12
CA GLY A 585 -13.51 -24.50 -38.90
C GLY A 585 -13.44 -23.06 -39.39
N ALA A 586 -12.73 -22.22 -38.66
CA ALA A 586 -12.75 -20.80 -38.95
C ALA A 586 -11.93 -20.52 -40.22
N PRO A 587 -12.47 -19.74 -41.17
CA PRO A 587 -11.73 -19.37 -42.37
C PRO A 587 -10.43 -18.62 -42.01
N VAL A 588 -9.37 -18.89 -42.77
CA VAL A 588 -8.06 -18.24 -42.62
C VAL A 588 -8.25 -16.72 -42.78
N PRO A 589 -7.83 -15.90 -41.81
CA PRO A 589 -8.02 -14.46 -41.90
C PRO A 589 -7.29 -13.88 -43.12
N LYS A 590 -7.98 -13.08 -43.93
CA LYS A 590 -7.30 -12.18 -44.87
C LYS A 590 -6.56 -11.13 -44.05
N LYS A 591 -5.26 -10.93 -44.28
CA LYS A 591 -4.35 -9.98 -43.58
C LYS A 591 -4.87 -8.53 -43.35
N LYS A 592 -6.02 -8.15 -43.93
CA LYS A 592 -6.58 -6.79 -43.87
C LYS A 592 -7.52 -6.54 -42.66
N ASN A 593 -7.90 -7.55 -41.87
CA ASN A 593 -8.90 -7.40 -40.80
C ASN A 593 -8.36 -7.84 -39.44
N GLU A 594 -7.30 -7.18 -38.95
CA GLU A 594 -6.69 -7.45 -37.64
C GLU A 594 -6.39 -6.14 -36.89
N ILE A 595 -6.54 -6.14 -35.56
CA ILE A 595 -5.99 -5.10 -34.70
C ILE A 595 -4.55 -5.48 -34.38
N VAL A 596 -3.61 -4.57 -34.62
CA VAL A 596 -2.20 -4.77 -34.29
C VAL A 596 -1.80 -3.82 -33.16
N ILE A 597 -1.33 -4.39 -32.06
CA ILE A 597 -0.67 -3.67 -30.97
C ILE A 597 0.83 -3.92 -31.11
N GLN A 598 1.62 -2.85 -31.09
CA GLN A 598 3.07 -2.94 -31.15
C GLN A 598 3.71 -2.26 -29.95
N GLY A 599 4.66 -2.93 -29.29
CA GLY A 599 5.45 -2.35 -28.21
C GLY A 599 4.66 -2.00 -26.94
N ALA A 600 3.71 -2.84 -26.51
CA ALA A 600 2.97 -2.59 -25.27
C ALA A 600 3.86 -2.69 -24.01
N GLU A 601 4.10 -1.55 -23.36
CA GLU A 601 4.97 -1.40 -22.18
C GLU A 601 4.25 -0.92 -20.90
N GLN A 602 2.93 -0.77 -20.93
CA GLN A 602 2.18 -0.27 -19.78
C GLN A 602 2.23 -1.26 -18.60
N HIS A 603 2.46 -0.75 -17.39
CA HIS A 603 2.55 -1.52 -16.15
C HIS A 603 3.61 -2.63 -16.20
N ASN A 604 3.18 -3.88 -16.28
CA ASN A 604 4.04 -5.06 -16.26
C ASN A 604 4.21 -5.71 -17.66
N LEU A 605 3.75 -5.04 -18.71
CA LEU A 605 3.95 -5.48 -20.09
C LEU A 605 5.35 -5.08 -20.56
N SER A 606 6.02 -5.94 -21.32
CA SER A 606 7.42 -5.74 -21.74
C SER A 606 7.54 -5.70 -23.26
N GLY A 607 7.13 -4.58 -23.87
CA GLY A 607 7.23 -4.37 -25.33
C GLY A 607 6.36 -5.33 -26.15
N LEU A 608 5.21 -5.72 -25.62
CA LEU A 608 4.38 -6.79 -26.18
C LEU A 608 3.79 -6.41 -27.55
N ASN A 609 4.01 -7.27 -28.56
CA ASN A 609 3.43 -7.15 -29.89
C ASN A 609 2.34 -8.21 -30.08
N VAL A 610 1.07 -7.81 -30.26
CA VAL A 610 -0.07 -8.73 -30.37
C VAL A 610 -0.98 -8.36 -31.53
N ARG A 611 -1.57 -9.37 -32.16
CA ARG A 611 -2.56 -9.20 -33.23
C ARG A 611 -3.89 -9.84 -32.81
N PHE A 612 -4.99 -9.09 -32.91
CA PHE A 612 -6.34 -9.59 -32.66
C PHE A 612 -7.09 -9.72 -33.99
N PRO A 613 -7.49 -10.93 -34.41
CA PRO A 613 -8.29 -11.11 -35.62
C PRO A 613 -9.73 -10.62 -35.41
N LEU A 614 -10.26 -9.89 -36.39
CA LEU A 614 -11.63 -9.40 -36.34
C LEU A 614 -12.66 -10.46 -36.75
N HIS A 615 -13.93 -10.20 -36.42
CA HIS A 615 -15.09 -11.07 -36.70
C HIS A 615 -15.01 -12.46 -36.08
N ARG A 616 -14.31 -12.58 -34.94
CA ARG A 616 -14.15 -13.83 -34.21
C ARG A 616 -14.24 -13.57 -32.71
N LEU A 617 -14.69 -14.57 -31.97
CA LEU A 617 -14.60 -14.56 -30.52
C LEU A 617 -13.13 -14.76 -30.13
N THR A 618 -12.47 -13.69 -29.71
CA THR A 618 -11.10 -13.75 -29.19
C THR A 618 -11.15 -13.72 -27.68
N VAL A 619 -10.55 -14.72 -27.05
CA VAL A 619 -10.50 -14.86 -25.58
C VAL A 619 -9.07 -14.56 -25.12
N LEU A 620 -8.92 -13.61 -24.21
CA LEU A 620 -7.63 -13.28 -23.60
C LEU A 620 -7.46 -14.07 -22.29
N THR A 621 -6.55 -15.04 -22.29
CA THR A 621 -6.30 -15.93 -21.15
C THR A 621 -4.93 -15.68 -20.50
N GLY A 622 -4.70 -16.29 -19.34
CA GLY A 622 -3.43 -16.19 -18.59
C GLY A 622 -3.64 -16.05 -17.09
N VAL A 623 -2.57 -16.24 -16.31
CA VAL A 623 -2.58 -16.20 -14.84
C VAL A 623 -2.89 -14.81 -14.28
N SER A 624 -3.30 -14.71 -13.00
CA SER A 624 -3.51 -13.40 -12.36
C SER A 624 -2.22 -12.58 -12.39
N GLY A 625 -2.34 -11.26 -12.57
CA GLY A 625 -1.18 -10.38 -12.72
C GLY A 625 -0.47 -10.42 -14.09
N SER A 626 -0.84 -11.30 -15.04
CA SER A 626 -0.17 -11.40 -16.36
C SER A 626 -0.35 -10.21 -17.31
N GLY A 627 -1.07 -9.16 -16.89
CA GLY A 627 -1.31 -7.96 -17.71
C GLY A 627 -2.55 -7.98 -18.59
N LYS A 628 -3.46 -8.97 -18.45
CA LYS A 628 -4.71 -9.07 -19.23
C LYS A 628 -5.55 -7.80 -19.18
N SER A 629 -5.82 -7.30 -17.96
CA SER A 629 -6.58 -6.08 -17.72
C SER A 629 -5.85 -4.84 -18.23
N THR A 630 -4.52 -4.81 -18.15
CA THR A 630 -3.71 -3.74 -18.73
C THR A 630 -3.91 -3.68 -20.25
N LEU A 631 -3.81 -4.84 -20.92
CA LEU A 631 -3.98 -4.93 -22.36
C LEU A 631 -5.41 -4.57 -22.80
N LEU A 632 -6.43 -5.10 -22.12
CA LEU A 632 -7.83 -4.86 -22.47
C LEU A 632 -8.29 -3.45 -22.13
N TYR A 633 -8.08 -3.00 -20.89
CA TYR A 633 -8.64 -1.74 -20.42
C TYR A 633 -7.77 -0.56 -20.79
N TYR A 634 -6.48 -0.61 -20.50
CA TYR A 634 -5.60 0.56 -20.66
C TYR A 634 -5.10 0.73 -22.09
N ILE A 635 -4.85 -0.37 -22.81
CA ILE A 635 -4.29 -0.31 -24.17
C ILE A 635 -5.39 -0.38 -25.23
N LEU A 636 -6.30 -1.36 -25.14
CA LEU A 636 -7.36 -1.53 -26.14
C LEU A 636 -8.53 -0.56 -25.96
N SER A 637 -9.05 -0.38 -24.73
CA SER A 637 -10.31 0.38 -24.52
C SER A 637 -10.13 1.87 -24.20
N HIS A 638 -9.12 2.24 -23.41
CA HIS A 638 -8.90 3.62 -22.95
C HIS A 638 -8.72 4.63 -24.10
N PRO A 639 -7.99 4.33 -25.20
CA PRO A 639 -7.93 5.23 -26.36
C PRO A 639 -9.32 5.56 -26.93
N TYR A 640 -10.27 4.62 -26.92
CA TYR A 640 -11.62 4.81 -27.47
C TYR A 640 -12.56 5.58 -26.55
N LEU A 641 -12.41 5.42 -25.23
CA LEU A 641 -13.29 6.07 -24.25
C LEU A 641 -13.01 7.57 -24.08
N LEU A 642 -11.76 7.99 -24.26
CA LEU A 642 -11.37 9.40 -24.17
C LEU A 642 -11.74 10.19 -25.44
N PHE A 643 -11.98 9.52 -26.57
CA PHE A 643 -12.19 10.15 -27.87
C PHE A 643 -13.32 9.44 -28.67
N PRO A 644 -14.59 9.86 -28.50
CA PRO A 644 -15.75 9.26 -29.17
C PRO A 644 -15.86 9.55 -30.68
N PHE A 645 -14.95 10.35 -31.23
CA PHE A 645 -14.73 10.57 -32.67
C PHE A 645 -13.30 10.11 -32.98
N PRO A 646 -12.98 9.63 -34.21
CA PRO A 646 -11.71 8.96 -34.49
C PRO A 646 -10.54 9.84 -34.01
N PRO A 647 -9.77 9.44 -32.97
CA PRO A 647 -8.59 10.14 -32.59
C PRO A 647 -7.43 9.73 -33.48
N PHE A 648 -6.58 10.71 -33.73
CA PHE A 648 -5.31 10.55 -34.37
C PHE A 648 -4.37 9.64 -33.54
N PRO A 649 -3.40 8.95 -34.16
CA PRO A 649 -2.79 7.71 -33.63
C PRO A 649 -1.92 7.73 -32.35
N SER A 650 -1.80 8.80 -31.54
CA SER A 650 -0.63 8.94 -30.61
C SER A 650 -0.86 9.24 -29.14
N LEU A 651 -2.05 9.01 -28.58
CA LEU A 651 -2.22 9.14 -27.13
C LEU A 651 -1.52 8.04 -26.31
N PHE A 652 -0.70 7.22 -26.96
CA PHE A 652 0.06 6.14 -26.36
C PHE A 652 1.43 6.04 -27.06
N PRO A 653 2.47 5.50 -26.41
CA PRO A 653 3.82 5.34 -26.96
C PRO A 653 3.89 4.25 -28.05
N PHE A 654 2.83 4.09 -28.85
CA PHE A 654 2.72 3.07 -29.88
C PHE A 654 3.05 3.70 -31.24
N PRO A 655 4.01 3.15 -32.00
CA PRO A 655 4.41 3.71 -33.30
C PRO A 655 3.29 3.70 -34.36
N SER A 656 2.20 2.97 -34.15
CA SER A 656 1.02 3.03 -35.00
C SER A 656 -0.16 2.31 -34.33
N LEU A 657 -1.27 3.00 -34.06
CA LEU A 657 -2.56 2.36 -33.81
C LEU A 657 -3.41 2.50 -35.10
N PRO A 658 -3.50 1.47 -35.96
CA PRO A 658 -4.39 1.49 -37.14
C PRO A 658 -5.88 1.31 -36.77
N VAL A 659 -6.23 1.41 -35.49
CA VAL A 659 -7.40 0.72 -34.91
C VAL A 659 -8.71 1.49 -35.13
N PHE A 660 -8.67 2.81 -35.27
CA PHE A 660 -9.88 3.65 -35.26
C PHE A 660 -10.69 3.70 -36.57
N SER A 661 -10.12 3.27 -37.70
CA SER A 661 -10.84 3.26 -38.99
C SER A 661 -11.68 2.00 -39.21
N VAL A 662 -11.60 1.01 -38.31
CA VAL A 662 -12.13 -0.33 -38.55
C VAL A 662 -13.49 -0.58 -37.88
N PHE A 663 -13.89 0.25 -36.91
CA PHE A 663 -15.13 0.05 -36.14
C PHE A 663 -16.03 1.29 -36.19
N SER A 664 -17.35 1.08 -36.32
CA SER A 664 -18.36 2.13 -36.21
C SER A 664 -18.71 2.47 -34.75
N SER A 665 -18.54 1.51 -33.84
CA SER A 665 -18.83 1.65 -32.41
C SER A 665 -18.06 0.60 -31.60
N LEU A 666 -17.72 0.94 -30.36
CA LEU A 666 -17.12 0.03 -29.38
C LEU A 666 -18.05 -0.06 -28.17
N PHE A 667 -18.52 -1.26 -27.87
CA PHE A 667 -19.32 -1.53 -26.68
C PHE A 667 -18.44 -2.13 -25.59
N PHE A 668 -18.42 -1.47 -24.45
CA PHE A 668 -17.67 -1.92 -23.29
C PHE A 668 -18.63 -2.34 -22.19
N LEU A 669 -18.72 -3.64 -21.94
CA LEU A 669 -19.53 -4.21 -20.88
C LEU A 669 -18.65 -4.41 -19.65
N SER A 670 -18.84 -3.56 -18.65
CA SER A 670 -18.13 -3.61 -17.37
C SER A 670 -18.94 -4.37 -16.32
N PRO A 671 -18.31 -5.11 -15.40
CA PRO A 671 -18.98 -5.63 -14.20
C PRO A 671 -19.30 -4.54 -13.17
N SER A 672 -19.02 -3.27 -13.45
CA SER A 672 -19.37 -2.15 -12.57
C SER A 672 -20.87 -2.12 -12.29
N PRO A 673 -21.30 -1.76 -11.06
CA PRO A 673 -22.71 -1.69 -10.72
C PRO A 673 -23.42 -0.73 -11.67
N LEU A 674 -24.55 -1.18 -12.22
CA LEU A 674 -25.37 -0.40 -13.16
C LEU A 674 -25.84 0.92 -12.54
N PHE A 675 -26.17 0.89 -11.24
CA PHE A 675 -26.63 2.05 -10.48
C PHE A 675 -25.96 2.10 -9.11
N LEU A 676 -25.65 3.32 -8.64
CA LEU A 676 -25.17 3.58 -7.28
C LEU A 676 -26.27 4.09 -6.35
N THR A 677 -27.49 4.27 -6.87
CA THR A 677 -28.63 4.80 -6.13
C THR A 677 -29.90 3.98 -6.41
N PRO A 678 -30.81 3.88 -5.42
CA PRO A 678 -32.07 3.14 -5.55
C PRO A 678 -33.13 3.86 -6.41
N LEU A 679 -32.86 5.08 -6.90
CA LEU A 679 -33.82 5.92 -7.64
C LEU A 679 -33.97 5.58 -9.14
N SER A 680 -33.38 4.48 -9.60
CA SER A 680 -33.36 4.13 -11.03
C SER A 680 -34.38 3.02 -11.33
N PRO A 681 -35.25 3.17 -12.35
CA PRO A 681 -36.31 2.19 -12.61
C PRO A 681 -35.73 0.84 -13.11
N PRO A 682 -36.41 -0.28 -12.84
CA PRO A 682 -36.04 -1.57 -13.44
C PRO A 682 -36.16 -1.49 -14.95
N PHE A 683 -35.27 -2.20 -15.65
CA PHE A 683 -35.27 -2.28 -17.13
C PHE A 683 -36.68 -2.67 -17.62
N PRO A 684 -37.22 -2.02 -18.66
CA PRO A 684 -38.26 -2.65 -19.45
C PRO A 684 -37.64 -3.92 -20.06
N SER A 685 -38.32 -5.05 -19.90
CA SER A 685 -37.99 -6.30 -20.58
C SER A 685 -37.70 -6.01 -22.05
N LEU A 686 -36.46 -6.22 -22.49
CA LEU A 686 -36.12 -6.17 -23.91
C LEU A 686 -36.97 -7.23 -24.65
N PRO A 687 -37.66 -6.86 -25.74
CA PRO A 687 -38.57 -7.75 -26.47
C PRO A 687 -37.86 -8.92 -27.14
#